data_AF-K2NXS9-F1
#
_entry.id   AF-K2NXS9-F1
#
_cell.length_a   1.000
_cell.length_b   1.000
_cell.length_c   1.000
_cell.angle_alpha   90.00
_cell.angle_beta   90.00
_cell.angle_gamma   90.00
#
_symmetry.space_group_name_H-M   'P 1'
#
loop_
_entity.id
_entity.type
_entity.pdbx_description
1 polymer ?
#
loop_
_entity_poly.entity_id
_entity_poly.type
_entity_poly.pdbx_seq_one_letter_code
_entity_poly.pdbx_strand_id
1 'polypeptide(L)'
;MGGTNFFKRFKQTLSAGHSCFFPAIEKEEGRSQRNGTPFPCKASMPSNRKATMGKTTLKRSGERTSEYTYLPKPGKSAKKGFSSGRLATLATDWALFLRQAGDEEEACRRLLIANEAIERQRLVRGLERCLPEMNPSFTRNEERGIRLLEAKDYGGAYVSFSRALQQNPQSKMACYKRAVCSWHLLFYDECIEDSRRGIDVDLELLSLHCRSLLVRERYQEARQGYEYALEALAPLMKDPHNIKWRAESEAIPTLIKFRNSFKEGKWEEVLRLKDAAKPLIDGTPLILLEARALLHVSPNMARLRLLSYLPTIPRPVSANTEMSLEEKSAWRLVEDHYLQAAVLLAQSSVYCGKSFLEFSAALVQTCLAINPTFGPALAFGHYLVSLEEILSRVTSLFAKERYVEAISLIHDGLLLDKSNQRMCSTLYCLRAEAYTNLGKYFNVINDCTAAIRMDSGCVKAFVLRAEAYRCMNQCAEAAADRLKAVKLDPSLCHILRGDEEQFLRQPESPSSFHDKPMPKKHRPKWYDAFATKSEIPPKPKATTKDASSDAEHASKLEAKTTLYDVLELPHGSSISEVRAQFKKLTLMYHPDRLVNEDEEKRQAALERFKLINQAHSVLTDTHEKCKYDLSLGLNVSSRV
;
A
#
# COMPACT_ATOMS: atom_id res chain seq x y z
N MET A 1 2.83 -5.89 -14.01
CA MET A 1 2.62 -7.33 -13.71
C MET A 1 2.98 -7.72 -12.26
N GLY A 2 3.60 -6.86 -11.43
CA GLY A 2 3.98 -7.19 -10.04
C GLY A 2 2.85 -7.11 -8.98
N GLY A 3 1.95 -6.12 -9.08
CA GLY A 3 0.93 -5.84 -8.04
C GLY A 3 -0.14 -6.94 -7.86
N THR A 4 -0.57 -7.60 -8.95
CA THR A 4 -1.62 -8.63 -8.89
C THR A 4 -1.21 -9.88 -8.11
N ASN A 5 0.09 -10.16 -7.99
CA ASN A 5 0.59 -11.27 -7.18
C ASN A 5 0.66 -10.92 -5.69
N PHE A 6 0.85 -9.63 -5.35
CA PHE A 6 0.89 -9.17 -3.97
C PHE A 6 -0.48 -9.29 -3.31
N PHE A 7 -1.54 -8.76 -3.93
CA PHE A 7 -2.88 -8.81 -3.34
C PHE A 7 -3.48 -10.21 -3.26
N LYS A 8 -3.10 -11.12 -4.16
CA LYS A 8 -3.45 -12.55 -4.03
C LYS A 8 -2.85 -13.17 -2.77
N ARG A 9 -1.56 -12.90 -2.48
CA ARG A 9 -0.90 -13.33 -1.24
C ARG A 9 -1.50 -12.65 -0.01
N PHE A 10 -1.79 -11.36 -0.10
CA PHE A 10 -2.43 -10.61 0.97
C PHE A 10 -3.85 -11.14 1.32
N LYS A 11 -4.66 -11.47 0.29
CA LYS A 11 -5.96 -12.13 0.49
C LYS A 11 -5.81 -13.47 1.22
N GLN A 12 -4.78 -14.25 0.91
CA GLN A 12 -4.47 -15.50 1.63
C GLN A 12 -4.12 -15.24 3.11
N THR A 13 -3.38 -14.17 3.43
CA THR A 13 -3.07 -13.82 4.82
C THR A 13 -4.30 -13.43 5.63
N LEU A 14 -5.29 -12.76 5.02
CA LEU A 14 -6.58 -12.46 5.65
C LEU A 14 -7.40 -13.73 5.90
N SER A 15 -7.42 -14.68 4.96
CA SER A 15 -8.16 -15.93 5.11
C SER A 15 -7.52 -16.92 6.09
N ALA A 16 -6.19 -16.94 6.21
CA ALA A 16 -5.48 -17.85 7.09
C ALA A 16 -5.70 -17.54 8.59
N GLY A 17 -6.13 -16.32 8.93
CA GLY A 17 -6.56 -15.96 10.28
C GLY A 17 -7.98 -16.42 10.65
N HIS A 18 -8.76 -16.94 9.69
CA HIS A 18 -10.17 -17.29 9.84
C HIS A 18 -10.42 -18.82 9.84
N SER A 19 -9.71 -19.56 10.69
CA SER A 19 -10.15 -20.89 11.14
C SER A 19 -10.72 -20.82 12.57
N CYS A 20 -11.66 -19.90 12.80
CA CYS A 20 -12.48 -19.88 14.01
C CYS A 20 -13.91 -19.47 13.57
N PHE A 21 -14.83 -20.41 13.73
CA PHE A 21 -16.25 -20.31 13.38
C PHE A 21 -16.91 -19.04 13.95
N PHE A 22 -17.59 -18.28 13.10
CA PHE A 22 -18.61 -17.31 13.53
C PHE A 22 -19.95 -18.05 13.67
N PRO A 23 -20.65 -18.00 14.83
CA PRO A 23 -22.06 -18.32 14.88
C PRO A 23 -22.88 -17.20 14.21
N ALA A 24 -23.94 -17.60 13.54
CA ALA A 24 -24.89 -16.71 12.87
C ALA A 24 -25.60 -15.78 13.85
N ILE A 25 -25.91 -14.57 13.37
CA ILE A 25 -26.65 -13.52 14.08
C ILE A 25 -28.14 -13.95 14.13
N GLU A 26 -28.61 -14.39 15.30
CA GLU A 26 -30.04 -14.43 15.61
C GLU A 26 -30.44 -13.19 16.43
N LYS A 27 -31.64 -12.69 16.14
CA LYS A 27 -32.27 -11.52 16.76
C LYS A 27 -32.69 -11.86 18.19
N GLU A 28 -32.32 -11.06 19.18
CA GLU A 28 -32.93 -11.11 20.51
C GLU A 28 -33.83 -9.90 20.76
N GLU A 29 -35.12 -10.19 20.90
CA GLU A 29 -36.12 -9.37 21.57
C GLU A 29 -35.95 -9.51 23.10
N GLY A 30 -36.20 -8.42 23.83
CA GLY A 30 -35.86 -8.34 25.25
C GLY A 30 -36.74 -9.14 26.21
N ARG A 31 -36.18 -9.44 27.38
CA ARG A 31 -36.88 -9.41 28.67
C ARG A 31 -35.90 -9.36 29.86
N SER A 32 -36.34 -8.61 30.87
CA SER A 32 -35.73 -8.35 32.17
C SER A 32 -35.89 -9.54 33.14
N GLN A 33 -34.90 -9.80 34.02
CA GLN A 33 -35.04 -9.80 35.50
C GLN A 33 -33.79 -10.30 36.28
N ARG A 34 -33.35 -9.43 37.21
CA ARG A 34 -32.96 -9.61 38.64
C ARG A 34 -32.02 -10.75 39.15
N ASN A 35 -30.95 -10.26 39.80
CA ASN A 35 -30.40 -10.54 41.14
C ASN A 35 -29.95 -11.96 41.58
N GLY A 36 -28.73 -12.03 42.14
CA GLY A 36 -28.39 -12.95 43.24
C GLY A 36 -26.93 -13.46 43.30
N THR A 37 -26.09 -12.84 44.13
CA THR A 37 -24.91 -13.47 44.81
C THR A 37 -25.34 -13.89 46.24
N PRO A 38 -24.53 -14.56 47.13
CA PRO A 38 -23.15 -15.11 47.02
C PRO A 38 -22.86 -16.50 47.73
N PHE A 39 -21.69 -17.10 47.42
CA PHE A 39 -20.75 -17.95 48.23
C PHE A 39 -21.24 -19.15 49.10
N PRO A 40 -20.35 -19.98 49.75
CA PRO A 40 -19.03 -20.57 49.42
C PRO A 40 -18.97 -22.11 49.74
N CYS A 41 -17.84 -22.81 49.51
CA CYS A 41 -17.50 -23.99 50.33
C CYS A 41 -16.01 -24.39 50.29
N LYS A 42 -15.51 -24.84 51.45
CA LYS A 42 -14.12 -25.10 51.85
C LYS A 42 -13.69 -26.56 51.65
N ALA A 43 -12.37 -26.73 51.52
CA ALA A 43 -11.49 -27.76 52.09
C ALA A 43 -11.58 -29.25 51.66
N SER A 44 -10.41 -29.83 51.32
CA SER A 44 -9.74 -30.83 52.17
C SER A 44 -8.36 -31.22 51.64
N MET A 45 -7.40 -31.32 52.57
CA MET A 45 -6.06 -31.94 52.43
C MET A 45 -6.18 -33.47 52.49
N PRO A 46 -5.11 -34.20 52.14
CA PRO A 46 -4.57 -35.12 53.15
C PRO A 46 -3.04 -35.06 53.31
N SER A 47 -2.61 -35.78 54.33
CA SER A 47 -1.46 -35.56 55.19
C SER A 47 -0.28 -36.50 54.95
N ASN A 48 0.90 -36.02 55.34
CA ASN A 48 2.02 -36.71 56.01
C ASN A 48 2.63 -38.00 55.41
N ARG A 49 3.96 -37.95 55.21
CA ARG A 49 4.92 -38.83 55.90
C ARG A 49 6.30 -38.17 56.06
N LYS A 50 6.73 -38.08 57.32
CA LYS A 50 8.10 -37.85 57.87
C LYS A 50 9.06 -38.97 57.40
N ALA A 51 10.39 -38.95 57.45
CA ALA A 51 11.50 -38.05 57.80
C ALA A 51 12.81 -38.83 57.43
N THR A 52 13.96 -38.17 57.25
CA THR A 52 15.28 -38.53 57.87
C THR A 52 16.46 -37.70 57.31
N MET A 53 17.12 -37.00 58.24
CA MET A 53 18.56 -36.73 58.42
C MET A 53 19.57 -36.86 57.24
N GLY A 54 20.36 -35.79 57.05
CA GLY A 54 21.81 -35.87 57.36
C GLY A 54 22.85 -35.54 56.28
N LYS A 55 23.68 -34.53 56.61
CA LYS A 55 25.12 -34.34 56.30
C LYS A 55 25.55 -33.56 55.05
N THR A 56 25.86 -32.28 55.30
CA THR A 56 27.12 -31.55 55.01
C THR A 56 28.17 -32.19 54.07
N THR A 57 28.67 -31.41 53.11
CA THR A 57 30.13 -31.17 52.94
C THR A 57 30.40 -29.89 52.13
N LEU A 58 31.15 -28.98 52.75
CA LEU A 58 31.88 -27.89 52.10
C LEU A 58 33.04 -28.46 51.26
N LYS A 59 33.29 -27.90 50.08
CA LYS A 59 34.65 -27.76 49.54
C LYS A 59 34.83 -26.37 48.94
N ARG A 60 35.83 -25.67 49.45
CA ARG A 60 36.36 -24.38 49.01
C ARG A 60 37.69 -24.62 48.31
N SER A 61 38.14 -23.60 47.58
CA SER A 61 39.51 -23.29 47.10
C SER A 61 39.85 -23.59 45.65
N GLY A 62 40.39 -22.55 44.99
CA GLY A 62 40.93 -22.56 43.64
C GLY A 62 40.96 -21.16 43.01
N GLU A 63 41.70 -20.22 43.61
CA GLU A 63 42.06 -18.93 43.01
C GLU A 63 43.10 -19.09 41.89
N ARG A 64 43.07 -18.18 40.89
CA ARG A 64 44.19 -17.50 40.18
C ARG A 64 43.83 -17.22 38.71
N THR A 65 43.47 -15.98 38.35
CA THR A 65 44.30 -14.84 37.87
C THR A 65 44.68 -14.91 36.38
N SER A 66 44.70 -13.71 35.77
CA SER A 66 45.35 -13.29 34.49
C SER A 66 44.78 -13.87 33.18
N GLU A 67 44.60 -13.16 32.07
CA GLU A 67 44.98 -11.81 31.64
C GLU A 67 44.25 -11.53 30.30
N TYR A 68 43.85 -10.28 30.07
CA TYR A 68 43.41 -9.80 28.75
C TYR A 68 44.66 -9.49 27.89
N THR A 69 44.74 -10.03 26.68
CA THR A 69 45.54 -9.42 25.60
C THR A 69 44.81 -9.50 24.26
N TYR A 70 44.64 -8.34 23.64
CA TYR A 70 44.11 -8.14 22.30
C TYR A 70 45.28 -7.71 21.41
N LEU A 71 45.57 -8.43 20.33
CA LEU A 71 46.36 -7.91 19.21
C LEU A 71 45.92 -8.62 17.91
N PRO A 72 45.55 -7.88 16.84
CA PRO A 72 45.34 -8.43 15.51
C PRO A 72 46.60 -8.22 14.63
N LYS A 73 46.91 -9.14 13.72
CA LYS A 73 47.70 -8.84 12.50
C LYS A 73 47.28 -9.71 11.29
N PRO A 74 47.26 -9.15 10.07
CA PRO A 74 46.90 -9.83 8.83
C PRO A 74 48.14 -10.44 8.12
N GLY A 75 47.94 -11.48 7.30
CA GLY A 75 49.03 -12.14 6.57
C GLY A 75 48.57 -12.85 5.30
N LYS A 76 49.22 -12.51 4.18
CA LYS A 76 48.91 -12.82 2.78
C LYS A 76 49.15 -14.27 2.35
N SER A 77 48.38 -14.67 1.33
CA SER A 77 48.74 -15.46 0.12
C SER A 77 49.35 -16.86 0.23
N ALA A 78 48.69 -17.83 -0.42
CA ALA A 78 49.35 -18.87 -1.20
C ALA A 78 48.44 -19.36 -2.35
N LYS A 79 48.94 -19.20 -3.59
CA LYS A 79 48.43 -19.84 -4.80
C LYS A 79 48.94 -21.28 -4.86
N LYS A 80 48.11 -22.24 -5.28
CA LYS A 80 48.52 -23.39 -6.09
C LYS A 80 47.31 -23.89 -6.89
N GLY A 81 47.51 -24.01 -8.20
CA GLY A 81 46.50 -24.47 -9.15
C GLY A 81 46.44 -25.99 -9.24
N PHE A 82 45.28 -26.50 -9.66
CA PHE A 82 45.15 -27.79 -10.33
C PHE A 82 44.06 -27.72 -11.40
N SER A 83 44.22 -28.63 -12.36
CA SER A 83 43.85 -28.59 -13.77
C SER A 83 42.37 -28.72 -14.12
N SER A 84 42.05 -28.13 -15.29
CA SER A 84 40.83 -28.26 -16.09
C SER A 84 40.48 -29.70 -16.49
N GLY A 85 39.20 -30.07 -16.35
CA GLY A 85 38.66 -31.26 -17.03
C GLY A 85 37.31 -31.78 -16.52
N ARG A 86 36.22 -31.00 -16.73
CA ARG A 86 34.79 -31.38 -16.92
C ARG A 86 33.88 -30.23 -16.47
N LEU A 87 33.75 -29.22 -17.32
CA LEU A 87 32.84 -28.08 -17.15
C LEU A 87 31.69 -28.24 -18.14
N ALA A 88 30.58 -28.89 -17.73
CA ALA A 88 29.29 -28.72 -18.39
C ALA A 88 28.06 -29.16 -17.57
N THR A 89 28.20 -30.00 -16.54
CA THR A 89 27.04 -30.53 -15.79
C THR A 89 27.02 -30.22 -14.29
N LEU A 90 27.97 -29.45 -13.78
CA LEU A 90 28.05 -29.04 -12.36
C LEU A 90 27.49 -27.64 -12.09
N ALA A 91 27.20 -26.84 -13.13
CA ALA A 91 26.81 -25.44 -12.98
C ALA A 91 25.41 -25.25 -12.36
N THR A 92 24.54 -26.26 -12.42
CA THR A 92 23.22 -26.24 -11.78
C THR A 92 23.24 -26.71 -10.33
N ASP A 93 24.17 -27.60 -9.97
CA ASP A 93 24.29 -28.10 -8.59
C ASP A 93 25.06 -27.14 -7.68
N TRP A 94 26.09 -26.45 -8.19
CA TRP A 94 26.80 -25.43 -7.42
C TRP A 94 25.92 -24.24 -7.07
N ALA A 95 24.95 -23.87 -7.91
CA ALA A 95 24.01 -22.79 -7.61
C ALA A 95 23.00 -23.17 -6.51
N LEU A 96 22.63 -24.45 -6.42
CA LEU A 96 21.80 -25.00 -5.33
C LEU A 96 22.60 -25.17 -4.04
N PHE A 97 23.86 -25.63 -4.13
CA PHE A 97 24.77 -25.76 -2.99
C PHE A 97 25.20 -24.39 -2.44
N LEU A 98 25.39 -23.38 -3.29
CA LEU A 98 25.65 -22.00 -2.86
C LEU A 98 24.42 -21.32 -2.26
N ARG A 99 23.21 -21.73 -2.67
CA ARG A 99 21.95 -21.30 -2.02
C ARG A 99 21.76 -21.96 -0.65
N GLN A 100 21.98 -23.26 -0.56
CA GLN A 100 21.92 -24.00 0.71
C GLN A 100 23.04 -23.60 1.68
N ALA A 101 24.26 -23.37 1.19
CA ALA A 101 25.37 -22.85 1.99
C ALA A 101 25.16 -21.39 2.39
N GLY A 102 24.49 -20.58 1.55
CA GLY A 102 24.05 -19.24 1.93
C GLY A 102 23.02 -19.29 3.06
N ASP A 103 22.03 -20.19 2.97
CA ASP A 103 21.04 -20.40 4.02
C ASP A 103 21.67 -20.97 5.31
N GLU A 104 22.66 -21.85 5.22
CA GLU A 104 23.41 -22.38 6.38
C GLU A 104 24.35 -21.35 6.99
N GLU A 105 25.06 -20.54 6.20
CA GLU A 105 25.95 -19.48 6.68
C GLU A 105 25.13 -18.32 7.30
N GLU A 106 23.93 -18.07 6.77
CA GLU A 106 22.99 -17.06 7.27
C GLU A 106 22.16 -17.59 8.45
N ALA A 107 21.95 -18.91 8.55
CA ALA A 107 21.45 -19.58 9.75
C ALA A 107 22.53 -19.64 10.83
N CYS A 108 23.79 -19.88 10.49
CA CYS A 108 24.93 -19.81 11.40
C CYS A 108 25.17 -18.37 11.86
N ARG A 109 25.06 -17.35 10.99
CA ARG A 109 25.07 -15.94 11.40
C ARG A 109 23.89 -15.60 12.29
N ARG A 110 22.68 -16.07 11.99
CA ARG A 110 21.50 -15.87 12.86
C ARG A 110 21.64 -16.58 14.20
N LEU A 111 22.22 -17.78 14.24
CA LEU A 111 22.55 -18.53 15.45
C LEU A 111 23.72 -17.90 16.21
N LEU A 112 24.70 -17.30 15.54
CA LEU A 112 25.80 -16.54 16.16
C LEU A 112 25.30 -15.22 16.72
N ILE A 113 24.41 -14.51 16.02
CA ILE A 113 23.77 -13.28 16.50
C ILE A 113 22.80 -13.60 17.65
N ALA A 114 22.06 -14.71 17.57
CA ALA A 114 21.20 -15.18 18.65
C ALA A 114 22.02 -15.67 19.84
N ASN A 115 23.11 -16.41 19.63
CA ASN A 115 24.03 -16.81 20.70
C ASN A 115 24.80 -15.61 21.24
N GLU A 116 25.18 -14.61 20.44
CA GLU A 116 25.75 -13.36 20.94
C GLU A 116 24.70 -12.56 21.72
N ALA A 117 23.43 -12.56 21.33
CA ALA A 117 22.37 -11.90 22.07
C ALA A 117 22.06 -12.63 23.39
N ILE A 118 22.03 -13.96 23.38
CA ILE A 118 21.84 -14.82 24.55
C ILE A 118 23.07 -14.74 25.47
N GLU A 119 24.29 -14.74 24.92
CA GLU A 119 25.54 -14.58 25.67
C GLU A 119 25.70 -13.15 26.16
N ARG A 120 25.27 -12.12 25.42
CA ARG A 120 25.17 -10.73 25.94
C ARG A 120 24.14 -10.65 27.06
N GLN A 121 22.98 -11.30 26.94
CA GLN A 121 21.99 -11.34 28.00
C GLN A 121 22.48 -12.16 29.21
N ARG A 122 23.22 -13.25 29.01
CA ARG A 122 23.88 -14.02 30.08
C ARG A 122 25.03 -13.26 30.72
N LEU A 123 25.81 -12.51 29.95
CA LEU A 123 26.88 -11.64 30.43
C LEU A 123 26.30 -10.43 31.17
N VAL A 124 25.18 -9.87 30.73
CA VAL A 124 24.42 -8.85 31.48
C VAL A 124 23.88 -9.46 32.77
N ARG A 125 23.28 -10.65 32.75
CA ARG A 125 22.84 -11.40 33.95
C ARG A 125 24.00 -11.89 34.85
N GLY A 126 25.20 -12.02 34.29
CA GLY A 126 26.45 -12.38 34.99
C GLY A 126 27.10 -11.16 35.63
N LEU A 127 27.14 -10.03 34.92
CA LEU A 127 27.53 -8.71 35.43
C LEU A 127 26.57 -8.22 36.51
N GLU A 128 25.27 -8.56 36.42
CA GLU A 128 24.27 -8.37 37.49
C GLU A 128 24.63 -9.04 38.83
N ARG A 129 25.54 -10.03 38.83
CA ARG A 129 26.02 -10.69 40.07
C ARG A 129 27.35 -10.14 40.60
N CYS A 130 28.05 -9.34 39.80
CA CYS A 130 29.43 -8.92 40.08
C CYS A 130 29.63 -7.41 40.14
N LEU A 131 28.58 -6.59 40.01
CA LEU A 131 28.69 -5.14 40.17
C LEU A 131 28.80 -4.76 41.65
N PRO A 132 29.72 -3.85 42.01
CA PRO A 132 29.81 -3.32 43.37
C PRO A 132 28.51 -2.58 43.70
N GLU A 133 27.95 -2.87 44.87
CA GLU A 133 26.80 -2.17 45.45
C GLU A 133 27.11 -0.67 45.50
N MET A 134 26.56 0.09 44.55
CA MET A 134 26.62 1.54 44.56
C MET A 134 25.26 2.07 45.00
N ASN A 135 25.27 2.68 46.18
CA ASN A 135 24.17 3.25 46.98
C ASN A 135 23.32 2.23 47.76
N PRO A 136 23.52 2.09 49.09
CA PRO A 136 22.70 1.22 49.96
C PRO A 136 21.24 1.69 50.16
N SER A 137 20.79 2.70 49.41
CA SER A 137 19.44 3.26 49.49
C SER A 137 18.47 2.73 48.44
N PHE A 138 18.96 2.21 47.30
CA PHE A 138 18.11 1.75 46.20
C PHE A 138 17.83 0.26 46.32
N THR A 139 16.58 -0.13 46.09
CA THR A 139 16.24 -1.55 45.94
C THR A 139 16.83 -2.07 44.63
N ARG A 140 17.25 -3.34 44.61
CA ARG A 140 17.73 -4.02 43.39
C ARG A 140 16.78 -3.86 42.19
N ASN A 141 15.48 -3.74 42.46
CA ASN A 141 14.45 -3.53 41.45
C ASN A 141 14.40 -2.09 40.93
N GLU A 142 14.66 -1.07 41.75
CA GLU A 142 14.76 0.34 41.32
C GLU A 142 15.96 0.54 40.39
N GLU A 143 17.13 0.01 40.73
CA GLU A 143 18.30 0.10 39.86
C GLU A 143 18.07 -0.55 38.51
N ARG A 144 17.45 -1.75 38.52
CA ARG A 144 17.06 -2.44 37.29
C ARG A 144 16.08 -1.60 36.48
N GLY A 145 15.06 -1.03 37.12
CA GLY A 145 14.07 -0.16 36.47
C GLY A 145 14.70 1.08 35.83
N ILE A 146 15.67 1.72 36.50
CA ILE A 146 16.38 2.90 35.97
C ILE A 146 17.18 2.53 34.72
N ARG A 147 17.92 1.41 34.72
CA ARG A 147 18.65 0.92 33.54
C ARG A 147 17.71 0.61 32.37
N LEU A 148 16.55 0.03 32.64
CA LEU A 148 15.54 -0.26 31.61
C LEU A 148 14.90 1.01 31.04
N LEU A 149 14.69 2.03 31.88
CA LEU A 149 14.25 3.36 31.45
C LEU A 149 15.28 4.02 30.52
N GLU A 150 16.56 3.96 30.85
CA GLU A 150 17.64 4.45 30.00
C GLU A 150 17.68 3.72 28.65
N ALA A 151 17.37 2.41 28.65
CA ALA A 151 17.22 1.61 27.45
C ALA A 151 15.90 1.85 26.67
N LYS A 152 15.01 2.72 27.18
CA LYS A 152 13.65 2.99 26.67
C LYS A 152 12.72 1.76 26.63
N ASP A 153 13.01 0.75 27.44
CA ASP A 153 12.09 -0.36 27.69
C ASP A 153 11.14 0.00 28.83
N TYR A 154 10.09 0.75 28.49
CA TYR A 154 9.10 1.23 29.45
C TYR A 154 8.31 0.09 30.10
N GLY A 155 8.04 -1.01 29.37
CA GLY A 155 7.29 -2.16 29.89
C GLY A 155 8.08 -2.90 30.97
N GLY A 156 9.34 -3.26 30.69
CA GLY A 156 10.23 -3.88 31.66
C GLY A 156 10.50 -2.99 32.88
N ALA A 157 10.70 -1.69 32.64
CA ALA A 157 10.88 -0.71 33.70
C ALA A 157 9.64 -0.60 34.60
N TYR A 158 8.44 -0.51 34.04
CA TYR A 158 7.18 -0.45 34.77
C TYR A 158 6.99 -1.64 35.72
N VAL A 159 7.24 -2.86 35.23
CA VAL A 159 7.14 -4.08 36.05
C VAL A 159 8.18 -4.05 37.18
N SER A 160 9.40 -3.60 36.89
CA SER A 160 10.47 -3.49 37.89
C SER A 160 10.12 -2.46 38.99
N PHE A 161 9.61 -1.29 38.63
CA PHE A 161 9.18 -0.28 39.62
C PHE A 161 7.93 -0.70 40.38
N SER A 162 6.99 -1.40 39.75
CA SER A 162 5.83 -1.95 40.45
C SER A 162 6.24 -2.96 41.52
N ARG A 163 7.23 -3.82 41.23
CA ARG A 163 7.82 -4.72 42.23
C ARG A 163 8.60 -3.98 43.31
N ALA A 164 9.28 -2.89 42.95
CA ALA A 164 9.96 -2.05 43.93
C ALA A 164 8.98 -1.39 44.92
N LEU A 165 7.83 -0.91 44.42
CA LEU A 165 6.78 -0.30 45.27
C LEU A 165 6.04 -1.32 46.14
N GLN A 166 5.96 -2.59 45.70
CA GLN A 166 5.48 -3.68 46.57
C GLN A 166 6.43 -3.93 47.75
N GLN A 167 7.74 -3.77 47.54
CA GLN A 167 8.73 -3.89 48.62
C GLN A 167 8.72 -2.65 49.52
N ASN A 168 8.71 -1.45 48.91
CA ASN A 168 8.77 -0.17 49.59
C ASN A 168 7.69 0.80 49.05
N PRO A 169 6.47 0.80 49.64
CA PRO A 169 5.36 1.63 49.15
C PRO A 169 5.56 3.15 49.27
N GLN A 170 6.49 3.60 50.12
CA GLN A 170 6.76 5.01 50.39
C GLN A 170 7.87 5.62 49.51
N SER A 171 8.45 4.84 48.58
CA SER A 171 9.52 5.34 47.71
C SER A 171 8.97 6.37 46.70
N LYS A 172 9.21 7.67 46.97
CA LYS A 172 8.82 8.76 46.06
C LYS A 172 9.50 8.64 44.70
N MET A 173 10.74 8.15 44.67
CA MET A 173 11.51 7.96 43.43
C MET A 173 10.92 6.85 42.56
N ALA A 174 10.57 5.70 43.15
CA ALA A 174 9.92 4.62 42.40
C ALA A 174 8.54 5.05 41.87
N CYS A 175 7.75 5.80 42.66
CA CYS A 175 6.49 6.40 42.19
C CYS A 175 6.73 7.32 40.99
N TYR A 176 7.68 8.25 41.09
CA TYR A 176 8.02 9.17 39.99
C TYR A 176 8.46 8.42 38.72
N LYS A 177 9.40 7.49 38.83
CA LYS A 177 9.89 6.73 37.67
C LYS A 177 8.82 5.81 37.08
N ARG A 178 7.94 5.23 37.92
CA ARG A 178 6.78 4.46 37.45
C ARG A 178 5.79 5.37 36.71
N ALA A 179 5.49 6.57 37.22
CA ALA A 179 4.61 7.52 36.54
C ALA A 179 5.09 7.86 35.12
N VAL A 180 6.41 8.08 34.96
CA VAL A 180 7.02 8.30 33.65
C VAL A 180 6.84 7.08 32.74
N CYS A 181 7.04 5.86 33.25
CA CYS A 181 6.77 4.64 32.48
C CYS A 181 5.29 4.56 32.09
N SER A 182 4.37 4.77 33.04
CA SER A 182 2.93 4.71 32.85
C SER A 182 2.44 5.70 31.80
N TRP A 183 3.01 6.91 31.75
CA TRP A 183 2.74 7.89 30.70
C TRP A 183 3.08 7.35 29.30
N HIS A 184 4.28 6.79 29.13
CA HIS A 184 4.71 6.22 27.86
C HIS A 184 3.93 4.94 27.48
N LEU A 185 3.45 4.21 28.48
CA LEU A 185 2.60 3.02 28.32
C LEU A 185 1.11 3.32 28.19
N LEU A 186 0.71 4.60 28.25
CA LEU A 186 -0.69 5.06 28.17
C LEU A 186 -1.57 4.65 29.37
N PHE A 187 -0.95 4.28 30.50
CA PHE A 187 -1.63 4.03 31.78
C PHE A 187 -1.87 5.35 32.53
N TYR A 188 -2.81 6.16 32.02
CA TYR A 188 -3.06 7.51 32.55
C TYR A 188 -3.59 7.52 33.98
N ASP A 189 -4.44 6.56 34.37
CA ASP A 189 -5.00 6.53 35.73
C ASP A 189 -3.92 6.26 36.78
N GLU A 190 -3.06 5.27 36.53
CA GLU A 190 -1.90 4.95 37.38
C GLU A 190 -0.88 6.10 37.38
N CYS A 191 -0.67 6.72 36.22
CA CYS A 191 0.17 7.91 36.09
C CYS A 191 -0.34 9.06 36.97
N ILE A 192 -1.66 9.29 37.04
CA ILE A 192 -2.25 10.35 37.88
C ILE A 192 -1.96 10.09 39.36
N GLU A 193 -2.16 8.85 39.82
CA GLU A 193 -1.93 8.47 41.22
C GLU A 193 -0.46 8.57 41.62
N ASP A 194 0.43 8.03 40.79
CA ASP A 194 1.86 8.02 41.06
C ASP A 194 2.47 9.42 40.95
N SER A 195 2.01 10.21 39.97
CA SER A 195 2.42 11.60 39.84
C SER A 195 2.05 12.38 41.09
N ARG A 196 0.82 12.21 41.61
CA ARG A 196 0.38 12.89 42.83
C ARG A 196 1.27 12.60 44.04
N ARG A 197 1.79 11.38 44.17
CA ARG A 197 2.71 10.98 45.25
C ARG A 197 4.13 11.53 45.07
N GLY A 198 4.51 11.88 43.84
CA GLY A 198 5.86 12.28 43.45
C GLY A 198 6.05 13.75 43.08
N ILE A 199 5.00 14.59 43.09
CA ILE A 199 5.06 16.00 42.62
C ILE A 199 6.18 16.80 43.33
N ASP A 200 6.47 16.48 44.59
CA ASP A 200 7.53 17.14 45.36
C ASP A 200 8.95 16.88 44.82
N VAL A 201 9.14 15.86 43.99
CA VAL A 201 10.46 15.40 43.51
C VAL A 201 10.89 16.15 42.25
N ASP A 202 9.97 16.37 41.32
CA ASP A 202 10.26 16.92 40.00
C ASP A 202 9.07 17.74 39.47
N LEU A 203 9.35 18.96 39.00
CA LEU A 203 8.37 19.88 38.42
C LEU A 203 7.82 19.37 37.08
N GLU A 204 8.59 18.57 36.32
CA GLU A 204 8.12 18.01 35.05
C GLU A 204 6.94 17.04 35.24
N LEU A 205 6.86 16.40 36.41
CA LEU A 205 5.81 15.47 36.77
C LEU A 205 4.43 16.13 36.82
N LEU A 206 4.37 17.44 37.11
CA LEU A 206 3.13 18.20 37.13
C LEU A 206 2.51 18.33 35.74
N SER A 207 3.33 18.57 34.71
CA SER A 207 2.86 18.59 33.32
C SER A 207 2.35 17.21 32.91
N LEU A 208 3.04 16.13 33.33
CA LEU A 208 2.61 14.75 33.12
C LEU A 208 1.24 14.48 33.79
N HIS A 209 1.10 14.91 35.04
CA HIS A 209 -0.13 14.75 35.84
C HIS A 209 -1.32 15.45 35.18
N CYS A 210 -1.18 16.75 34.88
CA CYS A 210 -2.25 17.53 34.28
C CYS A 210 -2.59 17.04 32.87
N ARG A 211 -1.60 16.68 32.04
CA ARG A 211 -1.86 16.08 30.73
C ARG A 211 -2.59 14.74 30.82
N SER A 212 -2.27 13.90 31.82
CA SER A 212 -2.97 12.63 32.05
C SER A 212 -4.44 12.86 32.44
N LEU A 213 -4.72 13.84 33.31
CA LEU A 213 -6.08 14.26 33.65
C LEU A 213 -6.86 14.75 32.42
N LEU A 214 -6.21 15.53 31.55
CA LEU A 214 -6.82 16.03 30.31
C LEU A 214 -7.16 14.90 29.33
N VAL A 215 -6.29 13.90 29.18
CA VAL A 215 -6.60 12.72 28.35
C VAL A 215 -7.87 12.02 28.86
N ARG A 216 -8.02 11.91 30.18
CA ARG A 216 -9.19 11.32 30.87
C ARG A 216 -10.41 12.25 31.03
N GLU A 217 -10.45 13.39 30.34
CA GLU A 217 -11.56 14.36 30.38
C GLU A 217 -11.80 15.02 31.75
N ARG A 218 -10.83 14.97 32.67
CA ARG A 218 -10.88 15.63 33.99
C ARG A 218 -10.32 17.05 33.92
N TYR A 219 -10.98 17.92 33.15
CA TYR A 219 -10.47 19.26 32.83
C TYR A 219 -10.37 20.22 34.01
N GLN A 220 -11.32 20.15 34.96
CA GLN A 220 -11.35 21.05 36.10
C GLN A 220 -10.14 20.83 37.02
N GLU A 221 -9.82 19.57 37.29
CA GLU A 221 -8.67 19.19 38.12
C GLU A 221 -7.35 19.56 37.43
N ALA A 222 -7.25 19.34 36.12
CA ALA A 222 -6.07 19.74 35.35
C ALA A 222 -5.86 21.27 35.39
N ARG A 223 -6.94 22.05 35.27
CA ARG A 223 -6.89 23.51 35.34
C ARG A 223 -6.42 23.98 36.72
N GLN A 224 -6.99 23.43 37.79
CA GLN A 224 -6.55 23.72 39.16
C GLN A 224 -5.08 23.37 39.38
N GLY A 225 -4.62 22.23 38.82
CA GLY A 225 -3.22 21.83 38.88
C GLY A 225 -2.27 22.83 38.21
N TYR A 226 -2.63 23.38 37.05
CA TYR A 226 -1.85 24.43 36.39
C TYR A 226 -1.93 25.78 37.11
N GLU A 227 -3.09 26.17 37.63
CA GLU A 227 -3.24 27.41 38.41
C GLU A 227 -2.34 27.35 39.66
N TYR A 228 -2.37 26.22 40.39
CA TYR A 228 -1.44 25.98 41.50
C TYR A 228 0.04 26.01 41.06
N ALA A 229 0.38 25.44 39.90
CA ALA A 229 1.73 25.46 39.35
C ALA A 229 2.27 26.89 39.14
N LEU A 230 1.42 27.74 38.56
CA LEU A 230 1.77 29.11 38.19
C LEU A 230 1.86 30.02 39.41
N GLU A 231 1.08 29.75 40.46
CA GLU A 231 1.10 30.52 41.71
C GLU A 231 2.22 30.08 42.65
N ALA A 232 2.42 28.77 42.84
CA ALA A 232 3.27 28.24 43.90
C ALA A 232 4.68 27.81 43.44
N LEU A 233 4.83 27.28 42.23
CA LEU A 233 6.07 26.60 41.81
C LEU A 233 6.94 27.41 40.86
N ALA A 234 6.34 28.14 39.91
CA ALA A 234 7.08 28.97 38.95
C ALA A 234 6.43 30.35 38.77
N PRO A 235 6.51 31.25 39.78
CA PRO A 235 5.85 32.56 39.72
C PRO A 235 6.52 33.53 38.71
N LEU A 236 7.77 33.26 38.32
CA LEU A 236 8.51 34.10 37.38
C LEU A 236 8.00 33.92 35.94
N MET A 237 7.55 35.02 35.33
CA MET A 237 6.98 35.04 33.97
C MET A 237 7.90 34.46 32.88
N LYS A 238 9.22 34.49 33.09
CA LYS A 238 10.23 34.08 32.11
C LYS A 238 10.65 32.61 32.23
N ASP A 239 10.15 31.89 33.24
CA ASP A 239 10.52 30.49 33.43
C ASP A 239 9.95 29.63 32.28
N PRO A 240 10.75 28.72 31.68
CA PRO A 240 10.28 27.86 30.60
C PRO A 240 9.05 27.03 30.99
N HIS A 241 8.99 26.57 32.24
CA HIS A 241 7.85 25.83 32.78
C HIS A 241 6.60 26.70 32.88
N ASN A 242 6.73 27.95 33.31
CA ASN A 242 5.62 28.89 33.39
C ASN A 242 5.03 29.17 31.99
N ILE A 243 5.88 29.45 30.99
CA ILE A 243 5.44 29.66 29.60
C ILE A 243 4.67 28.44 29.09
N LYS A 244 5.19 27.24 29.33
CA LYS A 244 4.54 25.98 28.94
C LYS A 244 3.19 25.80 29.63
N TRP A 245 3.14 25.92 30.96
CA TRP A 245 1.91 25.71 31.74
C TRP A 245 0.84 26.75 31.45
N ARG A 246 1.20 28.01 31.17
CA ARG A 246 0.24 29.01 30.69
C ARG A 246 -0.36 28.62 29.35
N ALA A 247 0.49 28.27 28.39
CA ALA A 247 0.01 27.83 27.06
C ALA A 247 -0.90 26.59 27.16
N GLU A 248 -0.56 25.64 28.03
CA GLU A 248 -1.38 24.45 28.30
C GLU A 248 -2.71 24.81 28.98
N SER A 249 -2.70 25.69 29.98
CA SER A 249 -3.90 26.12 30.71
C SER A 249 -4.87 26.91 29.82
N GLU A 250 -4.36 27.86 29.03
CA GLU A 250 -5.15 28.65 28.07
C GLU A 250 -5.76 27.78 26.96
N ALA A 251 -5.10 26.68 26.59
CA ALA A 251 -5.59 25.75 25.58
C ALA A 251 -6.74 24.86 26.09
N ILE A 252 -6.96 24.69 27.40
CA ILE A 252 -7.97 23.75 27.95
C ILE A 252 -9.39 24.02 27.43
N PRO A 253 -9.93 25.25 27.46
CA PRO A 253 -11.28 25.52 26.95
C PRO A 253 -11.40 25.22 25.45
N THR A 254 -10.33 25.47 24.68
CA THR A 254 -10.30 25.16 23.24
C THR A 254 -10.28 23.66 22.99
N LEU A 255 -9.58 22.88 23.83
CA LEU A 255 -9.55 21.42 23.75
C LEU A 255 -10.93 20.79 24.05
N ILE A 256 -11.67 21.35 25.00
CA ILE A 256 -13.04 20.90 25.31
C ILE A 256 -13.94 21.10 24.10
N LYS A 257 -13.90 22.30 23.50
CA LYS A 257 -14.65 22.61 22.27
C LYS A 257 -14.23 21.68 21.13
N PHE A 258 -12.92 21.47 20.94
CA PHE A 258 -12.37 20.56 19.93
C PHE A 258 -12.94 19.15 20.06
N ARG A 259 -12.97 18.57 21.27
CA ARG A 259 -13.55 17.23 21.49
C ARG A 259 -15.06 17.19 21.30
N ASN A 260 -15.78 18.22 21.73
CA ASN A 260 -17.23 18.29 21.54
C ASN A 260 -17.59 18.39 20.06
N SER A 261 -16.95 19.30 19.30
CA SER A 261 -17.12 19.40 17.85
C SER A 261 -16.72 18.12 17.12
N PHE A 262 -15.70 17.39 17.62
CA PHE A 262 -15.34 16.08 17.10
C PHE A 262 -16.44 15.03 17.35
N LYS A 263 -17.01 14.98 18.56
CA LYS A 263 -18.15 14.10 18.90
C LYS A 263 -19.39 14.44 18.06
N GLU A 264 -19.59 15.71 17.71
CA GLU A 264 -20.67 16.19 16.84
C GLU A 264 -20.40 15.98 15.34
N GLY A 265 -19.19 15.58 14.94
CA GLY A 265 -18.81 15.37 13.53
C GLY A 265 -18.60 16.66 12.73
N LYS A 266 -18.42 17.81 13.39
CA LYS A 266 -18.16 19.12 12.75
C LYS A 266 -16.68 19.28 12.41
N TRP A 267 -16.21 18.58 11.37
CA TRP A 267 -14.80 18.50 11.03
C TRP A 267 -14.12 19.85 10.76
N GLU A 268 -14.81 20.78 10.09
CA GLU A 268 -14.24 22.11 9.80
C GLU A 268 -13.98 22.93 11.06
N GLU A 269 -14.87 22.86 12.05
CA GLU A 269 -14.71 23.56 13.32
C GLU A 269 -13.53 22.99 14.12
N VAL A 270 -13.40 21.65 14.14
CA VAL A 270 -12.26 20.95 14.74
C VAL A 270 -10.94 21.44 14.14
N LEU A 271 -10.89 21.65 12.81
CA LEU A 271 -9.69 22.13 12.14
C LEU A 271 -9.35 23.60 12.42
N ARG A 272 -10.35 24.45 12.69
CA ARG A 272 -10.10 25.83 13.14
C ARG A 272 -9.55 25.87 14.56
N LEU A 273 -10.01 24.94 15.41
CA LEU A 273 -9.60 24.87 16.82
C LEU A 273 -8.25 24.16 17.04
N LYS A 274 -7.79 23.35 16.07
CA LYS A 274 -6.59 22.51 16.22
C LYS A 274 -5.34 23.31 16.57
N ASP A 275 -5.15 24.49 15.95
CA ASP A 275 -3.91 25.26 16.08
C ASP A 275 -3.82 25.92 17.46
N ALA A 276 -4.96 26.32 18.02
CA ALA A 276 -5.07 26.83 19.39
C ALA A 276 -4.93 25.71 20.44
N ALA A 277 -5.44 24.51 20.16
CA ALA A 277 -5.34 23.35 21.05
C ALA A 277 -4.01 22.58 20.92
N LYS A 278 -3.15 22.98 19.98
CA LYS A 278 -1.90 22.31 19.62
C LYS A 278 -0.97 21.99 20.81
N PRO A 279 -0.78 22.88 21.82
CA PRO A 279 0.08 22.58 22.98
C PRO A 279 -0.34 21.33 23.77
N LEU A 280 -1.63 21.00 23.76
CA LEU A 280 -2.20 19.84 24.46
C LEU A 280 -2.35 18.62 23.55
N ILE A 281 -2.54 18.84 22.25
CA ILE A 281 -2.63 17.76 21.26
C ILE A 281 -1.23 17.17 21.02
N ASP A 282 -0.22 18.01 20.83
CA ASP A 282 1.15 17.56 20.55
C ASP A 282 1.73 16.72 21.72
N GLY A 283 2.22 15.54 21.38
CA GLY A 283 2.78 14.60 22.35
C GLY A 283 1.75 13.80 23.15
N THR A 284 0.46 13.84 22.80
CA THR A 284 -0.59 12.99 23.38
C THR A 284 -1.27 12.13 22.30
N PRO A 285 -1.98 11.05 22.67
CA PRO A 285 -2.78 10.25 21.72
C PRO A 285 -3.86 11.03 20.98
N LEU A 286 -4.18 12.25 21.42
CA LEU A 286 -5.19 13.12 20.81
C LEU A 286 -4.83 13.51 19.37
N ILE A 287 -3.56 13.36 18.98
CA ILE A 287 -3.12 13.49 17.58
C ILE A 287 -3.94 12.56 16.66
N LEU A 288 -4.39 11.39 17.12
CA LEU A 288 -5.23 10.52 16.30
C LEU A 288 -6.62 11.11 16.03
N LEU A 289 -7.18 11.89 16.97
CA LEU A 289 -8.43 12.61 16.75
C LEU A 289 -8.23 13.73 15.72
N GLU A 290 -7.13 14.48 15.84
CA GLU A 290 -6.75 15.49 14.84
C GLU A 290 -6.60 14.86 13.45
N ALA A 291 -5.86 13.76 13.35
CA ALA A 291 -5.64 13.04 12.10
C ALA A 291 -6.94 12.46 11.52
N ARG A 292 -7.86 11.98 12.37
CA ARG A 292 -9.18 11.48 11.96
C ARG A 292 -10.06 12.61 11.42
N ALA A 293 -10.05 13.78 12.05
CA ALA A 293 -10.76 14.95 11.53
C ALA A 293 -10.16 15.44 10.21
N LEU A 294 -8.83 15.47 10.11
CA LEU A 294 -8.12 15.81 8.88
C LEU A 294 -8.44 14.83 7.74
N LEU A 295 -8.68 13.54 8.02
CA LEU A 295 -9.01 12.55 7.00
C LEU A 295 -10.26 12.92 6.19
N HIS A 296 -11.27 13.50 6.84
CA HIS A 296 -12.54 13.87 6.20
C HIS A 296 -12.47 15.14 5.35
N VAL A 297 -11.54 16.06 5.66
CA VAL A 297 -11.42 17.35 4.96
C VAL A 297 -10.23 17.35 3.98
N SER A 298 -9.07 16.87 4.42
CA SER A 298 -7.82 16.90 3.67
C SER A 298 -6.96 15.65 3.95
N PRO A 299 -7.17 14.53 3.23
CA PRO A 299 -6.48 13.28 3.50
C PRO A 299 -4.95 13.38 3.32
N ASN A 300 -4.47 14.27 2.45
CA ASN A 300 -3.05 14.56 2.28
C ASN A 300 -2.41 15.08 3.58
N MET A 301 -3.07 16.01 4.28
CA MET A 301 -2.56 16.59 5.52
C MET A 301 -2.63 15.58 6.68
N ALA A 302 -3.69 14.78 6.74
CA ALA A 302 -3.80 13.66 7.69
C ALA A 302 -2.63 12.69 7.54
N ARG A 303 -2.31 12.30 6.30
CA ARG A 303 -1.19 11.42 5.98
C ARG A 303 0.15 12.01 6.43
N LEU A 304 0.43 13.27 6.11
CA LEU A 304 1.69 13.93 6.51
C LEU A 304 1.84 13.99 8.03
N ARG A 305 0.76 14.31 8.74
CA ARG A 305 0.74 14.36 10.20
C ARG A 305 1.02 12.99 10.81
N LEU A 306 0.37 11.93 10.29
CA LEU A 306 0.58 10.56 10.77
C LEU A 306 1.97 10.01 10.44
N LEU A 307 2.54 10.35 9.27
CA LEU A 307 3.92 9.99 8.93
C LEU A 307 4.94 10.61 9.89
N SER A 308 4.68 11.82 10.37
CA SER A 308 5.52 12.45 11.39
C SER A 308 5.33 11.85 12.79
N TYR A 309 4.13 11.36 13.10
CA TYR A 309 3.77 10.87 14.43
C TYR A 309 4.11 9.40 14.66
N LEU A 310 3.88 8.52 13.69
CA LEU A 310 4.07 7.08 13.84
C LEU A 310 5.49 6.69 14.32
N PRO A 311 6.59 7.33 13.84
CA PRO A 311 7.94 7.05 14.34
C PRO A 311 8.17 7.45 15.80
N THR A 312 7.33 8.31 16.37
CA THR A 312 7.44 8.74 17.78
C THR A 312 6.88 7.69 18.75
N ILE A 313 6.01 6.80 18.26
CA ILE A 313 5.44 5.70 19.05
C ILE A 313 6.46 4.55 19.05
N PRO A 314 6.80 3.97 20.22
CA PRO A 314 7.64 2.78 20.27
C PRO A 314 7.01 1.66 19.43
N ARG A 315 7.79 1.08 18.51
CA ARG A 315 7.30 0.00 17.67
C ARG A 315 7.01 -1.22 18.55
N PRO A 316 5.81 -1.84 18.45
CA PRO A 316 5.49 -3.05 19.22
C PRO A 316 6.48 -4.16 18.88
N VAL A 317 6.95 -4.83 19.92
CA VAL A 317 7.96 -5.89 19.81
C VAL A 317 7.25 -7.15 19.33
N SER A 318 7.59 -7.64 18.14
CA SER A 318 7.07 -8.92 17.63
C SER A 318 7.32 -10.03 18.66
N ALA A 319 6.33 -10.92 18.85
CA ALA A 319 6.19 -11.94 19.90
C ALA A 319 7.40 -12.87 20.21
N ASN A 320 8.51 -12.75 19.50
CA ASN A 320 9.69 -13.62 19.54
C ASN A 320 10.77 -13.19 20.53
N THR A 321 10.49 -12.27 21.45
CA THR A 321 11.46 -11.81 22.46
C THR A 321 11.14 -12.43 23.82
N GLU A 322 12.16 -12.77 24.61
CA GLU A 322 12.09 -13.34 25.98
C GLU A 322 11.43 -12.38 27.01
N MET A 323 10.22 -11.89 26.73
CA MET A 323 9.46 -11.02 27.61
C MET A 323 8.52 -11.83 28.50
N SER A 324 8.43 -11.44 29.77
CA SER A 324 7.46 -11.97 30.71
C SER A 324 6.02 -11.61 30.32
N LEU A 325 5.05 -12.36 30.82
CA LEU A 325 3.62 -12.10 30.55
C LEU A 325 3.18 -10.71 31.03
N GLU A 326 3.72 -10.28 32.18
CA GLU A 326 3.46 -8.96 32.76
C GLU A 326 3.97 -7.84 31.84
N GLU A 327 5.19 -7.99 31.30
CA GLU A 327 5.77 -7.02 30.35
C GLU A 327 4.96 -6.97 29.05
N LYS A 328 4.51 -8.12 28.51
CA LYS A 328 3.62 -8.16 27.34
C LYS A 328 2.29 -7.46 27.60
N SER A 329 1.72 -7.64 28.80
CA SER A 329 0.46 -6.98 29.17
C SER A 329 0.61 -5.47 29.29
N ALA A 330 1.78 -4.99 29.74
CA ALA A 330 2.08 -3.57 29.89
C ALA A 330 2.11 -2.84 28.53
N TRP A 331 2.61 -3.51 27.49
CA TRP A 331 2.71 -2.92 26.15
C TRP A 331 1.37 -2.83 25.41
N ARG A 332 0.37 -3.64 25.77
CA ARG A 332 -0.88 -3.82 25.01
C ARG A 332 -1.54 -2.52 24.53
N LEU A 333 -1.67 -1.52 25.40
CA LEU A 333 -2.30 -0.24 25.03
C LEU A 333 -1.49 0.53 23.99
N VAL A 334 -0.16 0.51 24.10
CA VAL A 334 0.75 1.14 23.13
C VAL A 334 0.70 0.39 21.80
N GLU A 335 0.63 -0.94 21.83
CA GLU A 335 0.48 -1.75 20.61
C GLU A 335 -0.84 -1.40 19.90
N ASP A 336 -1.96 -1.36 20.64
CA ASP A 336 -3.27 -0.99 20.10
C ASP A 336 -3.24 0.43 19.52
N HIS A 337 -2.63 1.38 20.20
CA HIS A 337 -2.48 2.76 19.73
C HIS A 337 -1.63 2.86 18.45
N TYR A 338 -0.50 2.15 18.41
CA TYR A 338 0.35 2.04 17.21
C TYR A 338 -0.43 1.46 16.04
N LEU A 339 -1.17 0.36 16.27
CA LEU A 339 -1.96 -0.31 15.24
C LEU A 339 -3.09 0.60 14.72
N GLN A 340 -3.77 1.34 15.61
CA GLN A 340 -4.78 2.33 15.21
C GLN A 340 -4.16 3.46 14.37
N ALA A 341 -3.03 4.02 14.79
CA ALA A 341 -2.31 5.05 14.06
C ALA A 341 -1.88 4.57 12.66
N ALA A 342 -1.38 3.34 12.59
CA ALA A 342 -0.94 2.70 11.37
C ALA A 342 -2.14 2.48 10.43
N VAL A 343 -3.25 1.89 10.87
CA VAL A 343 -4.45 1.71 10.04
C VAL A 343 -4.99 3.04 9.53
N LEU A 344 -4.99 4.09 10.36
CA LEU A 344 -5.41 5.43 9.93
C LEU A 344 -4.46 6.02 8.86
N LEU A 345 -3.16 5.71 8.93
CA LEU A 345 -2.19 6.09 7.91
C LEU A 345 -2.44 5.33 6.59
N ALA A 346 -2.79 4.04 6.66
CA ALA A 346 -3.19 3.29 5.47
C ALA A 346 -4.49 3.85 4.86
N GLN A 347 -5.48 4.18 5.69
CA GLN A 347 -6.74 4.81 5.25
C GLN A 347 -6.50 6.14 4.55
N SER A 348 -5.79 7.06 5.20
CA SER A 348 -5.45 8.38 4.61
C SER A 348 -4.66 8.24 3.31
N SER A 349 -3.77 7.24 3.21
CA SER A 349 -3.01 6.97 2.00
C SER A 349 -3.88 6.52 0.83
N VAL A 350 -4.86 5.63 1.04
CA VAL A 350 -5.81 5.25 -0.03
C VAL A 350 -6.67 6.45 -0.45
N TYR A 351 -7.05 7.30 0.49
CA TYR A 351 -7.86 8.49 0.20
C TYR A 351 -7.06 9.54 -0.58
N CYS A 352 -5.72 9.46 -0.56
CA CYS A 352 -4.87 10.29 -1.39
C CYS A 352 -4.87 9.85 -2.86
N GLY A 353 -5.12 8.56 -3.15
CA GLY A 353 -5.27 8.05 -4.52
C GLY A 353 -4.79 6.60 -4.71
N LYS A 354 -5.04 6.06 -5.91
CA LYS A 354 -4.73 4.66 -6.29
C LYS A 354 -3.24 4.30 -6.16
N SER A 355 -2.32 5.24 -6.34
CA SER A 355 -0.87 4.99 -6.29
C SER A 355 -0.40 4.44 -4.95
N PHE A 356 -1.13 4.69 -3.86
CA PHE A 356 -0.75 4.26 -2.52
C PHE A 356 -1.45 2.99 -2.06
N LEU A 357 -2.20 2.31 -2.93
CA LEU A 357 -2.94 1.10 -2.57
C LEU A 357 -2.02 -0.02 -2.08
N GLU A 358 -0.90 -0.25 -2.79
CA GLU A 358 0.11 -1.25 -2.41
C GLU A 358 0.76 -0.91 -1.06
N PHE A 359 1.10 0.36 -0.86
CA PHE A 359 1.64 0.86 0.41
C PHE A 359 0.67 0.62 1.58
N SER A 360 -0.60 0.96 1.38
CA SER A 360 -1.64 0.74 2.40
C SER A 360 -1.85 -0.74 2.71
N ALA A 361 -1.84 -1.61 1.71
CA ALA A 361 -1.98 -3.05 1.93
C ALA A 361 -0.76 -3.67 2.63
N ALA A 362 0.46 -3.24 2.27
CA ALA A 362 1.68 -3.64 2.99
C ALA A 362 1.62 -3.21 4.47
N LEU A 363 1.16 -1.99 4.75
CA LEU A 363 1.02 -1.50 6.11
C LEU A 363 -0.04 -2.29 6.90
N VAL A 364 -1.20 -2.59 6.31
CA VAL A 364 -2.21 -3.45 6.95
C VAL A 364 -1.66 -4.86 7.20
N GLN A 365 -0.89 -5.42 6.27
CA GLN A 365 -0.23 -6.71 6.46
C GLN A 365 0.73 -6.70 7.66
N THR A 366 1.51 -5.62 7.84
CA THR A 366 2.36 -5.49 9.04
C THR A 366 1.55 -5.39 10.32
N CYS A 367 0.40 -4.72 10.29
CA CYS A 367 -0.50 -4.63 11.46
C CYS A 367 -1.03 -6.02 11.85
N LEU A 368 -1.45 -6.82 10.86
CA LEU A 368 -1.96 -8.17 11.08
C LEU A 368 -0.86 -9.16 11.48
N ALA A 369 0.40 -8.93 11.08
CA ALA A 369 1.53 -9.71 11.54
C ALA A 369 1.85 -9.46 13.02
N ILE A 370 1.60 -8.23 13.52
CA ILE A 370 1.75 -7.89 14.94
C ILE A 370 0.56 -8.45 15.73
N ASN A 371 -0.65 -8.14 15.31
CA ASN A 371 -1.88 -8.61 15.94
C ASN A 371 -2.89 -9.12 14.89
N PRO A 372 -3.00 -10.45 14.69
CA PRO A 372 -3.90 -11.04 13.71
C PRO A 372 -5.38 -10.78 13.96
N THR A 373 -5.78 -10.52 15.20
CA THR A 373 -7.20 -10.32 15.58
C THR A 373 -7.61 -8.86 15.62
N PHE A 374 -6.73 -7.95 15.21
CA PHE A 374 -7.01 -6.52 15.25
C PHE A 374 -8.10 -6.12 14.23
N GLY A 375 -9.32 -5.96 14.74
CA GLY A 375 -10.54 -5.73 13.95
C GLY A 375 -10.45 -4.60 12.92
N PRO A 376 -9.94 -3.39 13.26
CA PRO A 376 -9.83 -2.29 12.29
C PRO A 376 -8.92 -2.61 11.10
N ALA A 377 -7.82 -3.35 11.31
CA ALA A 377 -6.95 -3.78 10.23
C ALA A 377 -7.61 -4.84 9.35
N LEU A 378 -8.35 -5.79 9.94
CA LEU A 378 -9.10 -6.80 9.19
C LEU A 378 -10.18 -6.16 8.32
N ALA A 379 -11.04 -5.32 8.90
CA ALA A 379 -12.10 -4.63 8.18
C ALA A 379 -11.55 -3.79 7.02
N PHE A 380 -10.49 -3.02 7.27
CA PHE A 380 -9.87 -2.22 6.22
C PHE A 380 -9.12 -3.08 5.19
N GLY A 381 -8.53 -4.21 5.60
CA GLY A 381 -7.92 -5.19 4.70
C GLY A 381 -8.92 -5.80 3.73
N HIS A 382 -10.11 -6.20 4.19
CA HIS A 382 -11.19 -6.68 3.33
C HIS A 382 -11.66 -5.61 2.34
N TYR A 383 -11.76 -4.35 2.77
CA TYR A 383 -12.06 -3.23 1.89
C TYR A 383 -11.00 -3.07 0.78
N LEU A 384 -9.71 -3.08 1.15
CA LEU A 384 -8.60 -2.96 0.19
C LEU A 384 -8.61 -4.08 -0.87
N VAL A 385 -8.81 -5.32 -0.43
CA VAL A 385 -8.89 -6.48 -1.35
C VAL A 385 -10.09 -6.36 -2.28
N SER A 386 -11.26 -5.99 -1.75
CA SER A 386 -12.47 -5.82 -2.55
C SER A 386 -12.30 -4.70 -3.59
N LEU A 387 -11.71 -3.58 -3.19
CA LEU A 387 -11.43 -2.46 -4.08
C LEU A 387 -10.46 -2.84 -5.21
N GLU A 388 -9.37 -3.54 -4.90
CA GLU A 388 -8.44 -4.02 -5.92
C GLU A 388 -9.08 -5.04 -6.86
N GLU A 389 -9.86 -5.97 -6.31
CA GLU A 389 -10.56 -6.99 -7.10
C GLU A 389 -11.52 -6.34 -8.11
N ILE A 390 -12.28 -5.32 -7.69
CA ILE A 390 -13.15 -4.55 -8.58
C ILE A 390 -12.32 -3.83 -9.64
N LEU A 391 -11.29 -3.07 -9.25
CA LEU A 391 -10.47 -2.30 -10.19
C LEU A 391 -9.77 -3.20 -11.23
N SER A 392 -9.22 -4.33 -10.81
CA SER A 392 -8.56 -5.28 -11.70
C SER A 392 -9.56 -5.95 -12.66
N ARG A 393 -10.73 -6.38 -12.16
CA ARG A 393 -11.80 -6.93 -13.02
C ARG A 393 -12.31 -5.91 -14.02
N VAL A 394 -12.52 -4.66 -13.60
CA VAL A 394 -12.92 -3.56 -14.49
C VAL A 394 -11.89 -3.37 -15.60
N THR A 395 -10.60 -3.26 -15.27
CA THR A 395 -9.55 -3.13 -16.31
C THR A 395 -9.52 -4.31 -17.29
N SER A 396 -9.78 -5.53 -16.81
CA SER A 396 -9.89 -6.70 -17.68
C SER A 396 -11.14 -6.67 -18.58
N LEU A 397 -12.27 -6.15 -18.11
CA LEU A 397 -13.49 -6.04 -18.90
C LEU A 397 -13.38 -4.94 -19.95
N PHE A 398 -12.70 -3.83 -19.64
CA PHE A 398 -12.36 -2.78 -20.60
C PHE A 398 -11.50 -3.34 -21.74
N ALA A 399 -10.52 -4.19 -21.43
CA ALA A 399 -9.71 -4.86 -22.45
C ALA A 399 -10.51 -5.83 -23.34
N LYS A 400 -11.65 -6.34 -22.84
CA LYS A 400 -12.58 -7.23 -23.57
C LYS A 400 -13.76 -6.48 -24.19
N GLU A 401 -13.80 -5.15 -24.09
CA GLU A 401 -14.90 -4.28 -24.56
C GLU A 401 -16.29 -4.60 -23.96
N ARG A 402 -16.34 -5.32 -22.83
CA ARG A 402 -17.59 -5.68 -22.13
C ARG A 402 -17.99 -4.58 -21.15
N TYR A 403 -18.41 -3.43 -21.68
CA TYR A 403 -18.68 -2.22 -20.88
C TYR A 403 -19.89 -2.33 -19.94
N VAL A 404 -20.93 -3.08 -20.32
CA VAL A 404 -22.16 -3.21 -19.50
C VAL A 404 -21.88 -3.87 -18.15
N GLU A 405 -21.07 -4.94 -18.14
CA GLU A 405 -20.65 -5.63 -16.91
C GLU A 405 -19.64 -4.82 -16.11
N ALA A 406 -18.81 -4.01 -16.79
CA ALA A 406 -17.91 -3.10 -16.09
C ALA A 406 -18.71 -2.06 -15.30
N ILE A 407 -19.80 -1.53 -15.85
CA ILE A 407 -20.67 -0.54 -15.19
C ILE A 407 -21.28 -1.10 -13.91
N SER A 408 -21.76 -2.36 -13.90
CA SER A 408 -22.32 -2.96 -12.68
C SER A 408 -21.27 -3.12 -11.60
N LEU A 409 -20.07 -3.63 -11.94
CA LEU A 409 -18.98 -3.76 -10.97
C LEU A 409 -18.49 -2.40 -10.43
N ILE A 410 -18.46 -1.37 -11.27
CA ILE A 410 -18.11 -0.01 -10.83
C ILE A 410 -19.18 0.54 -9.88
N HIS A 411 -20.46 0.24 -10.12
CA HIS A 411 -21.53 0.60 -9.21
C HIS A 411 -21.35 -0.05 -7.84
N ASP A 412 -21.02 -1.34 -7.80
CA ASP A 412 -20.70 -2.05 -6.56
C ASP A 412 -19.50 -1.40 -5.84
N GLY A 413 -18.48 -0.98 -6.60
CA GLY A 413 -17.32 -0.27 -6.07
C GLY A 413 -17.65 1.08 -5.43
N LEU A 414 -18.61 1.81 -5.99
CA LEU A 414 -19.10 3.08 -5.42
C LEU A 414 -19.89 2.87 -4.12
N LEU A 415 -20.42 1.68 -3.87
CA LEU A 415 -21.13 1.32 -2.64
C LEU A 415 -20.19 0.93 -1.49
N LEU A 416 -18.93 0.55 -1.79
CA LEU A 416 -17.97 0.11 -0.77
C LEU A 416 -17.63 1.21 0.25
N ASP A 417 -17.20 2.37 -0.24
CA ASP A 417 -16.82 3.49 0.62
C ASP A 417 -17.17 4.82 -0.04
N LYS A 418 -18.22 5.46 0.49
CA LYS A 418 -18.69 6.78 0.05
C LYS A 418 -17.85 7.93 0.60
N SER A 419 -17.05 7.68 1.64
CA SER A 419 -16.23 8.72 2.28
C SER A 419 -14.92 8.97 1.54
N ASN A 420 -14.48 8.01 0.72
CA ASN A 420 -13.31 8.17 -0.14
C ASN A 420 -13.62 8.96 -1.42
N GLN A 421 -13.67 10.28 -1.29
CA GLN A 421 -14.03 11.20 -2.38
C GLN A 421 -13.18 11.02 -3.65
N ARG A 422 -11.85 10.88 -3.51
CA ARG A 422 -10.94 10.72 -4.66
C ARG A 422 -11.15 9.40 -5.39
N MET A 423 -11.33 8.30 -4.65
CA MET A 423 -11.63 7.02 -5.29
C MET A 423 -13.02 7.00 -5.91
N CYS A 424 -14.04 7.60 -5.27
CA CYS A 424 -15.35 7.77 -5.87
C CYS A 424 -15.26 8.56 -7.18
N SER A 425 -14.51 9.67 -7.21
CA SER A 425 -14.29 10.45 -8.45
C SER A 425 -13.64 9.60 -9.54
N THR A 426 -12.63 8.80 -9.19
CA THR A 426 -11.96 7.87 -10.12
C THR A 426 -12.94 6.81 -10.66
N LEU A 427 -13.78 6.23 -9.80
CA LEU A 427 -14.78 5.24 -10.19
C LEU A 427 -15.88 5.86 -11.08
N TYR A 428 -16.35 7.06 -10.77
CA TYR A 428 -17.28 7.80 -11.65
C TYR A 428 -16.65 8.08 -13.02
N CYS A 429 -15.36 8.43 -13.08
CA CYS A 429 -14.66 8.60 -14.37
C CYS A 429 -14.58 7.30 -15.16
N LEU A 430 -14.29 6.16 -14.51
CA LEU A 430 -14.29 4.85 -15.17
C LEU A 430 -15.69 4.50 -15.69
N ARG A 431 -16.75 4.81 -14.94
CA ARG A 431 -18.13 4.56 -15.39
C ARG A 431 -18.53 5.46 -16.56
N ALA A 432 -18.15 6.74 -16.50
CA ALA A 432 -18.33 7.70 -17.57
C ALA A 432 -17.63 7.22 -18.86
N GLU A 433 -16.40 6.71 -18.76
CA GLU A 433 -15.67 6.16 -19.90
C GLU A 433 -16.39 4.95 -20.53
N ALA A 434 -16.91 4.04 -19.70
CA ALA A 434 -17.73 2.93 -20.18
C ALA A 434 -18.99 3.41 -20.92
N TYR A 435 -19.66 4.46 -20.42
CA TYR A 435 -20.81 5.07 -21.09
C TYR A 435 -20.44 5.79 -22.39
N THR A 436 -19.28 6.43 -22.47
CA THR A 436 -18.77 7.05 -23.70
C THR A 436 -18.61 6.02 -24.80
N ASN A 437 -18.04 4.85 -24.48
CA ASN A 437 -17.86 3.76 -25.45
C ASN A 437 -19.20 3.14 -25.90
N LEU A 438 -20.25 3.24 -25.07
CA LEU A 438 -21.62 2.84 -25.40
C LEU A 438 -22.44 3.94 -26.10
N GLY A 439 -21.89 5.15 -26.28
CA GLY A 439 -22.58 6.30 -26.88
C GLY A 439 -23.67 6.94 -26.00
N LYS A 440 -23.71 6.63 -24.69
CA LYS A 440 -24.72 7.14 -23.75
C LYS A 440 -24.29 8.47 -23.12
N TYR A 441 -24.18 9.53 -23.92
CA TYR A 441 -23.56 10.81 -23.52
C TYR A 441 -24.23 11.54 -22.34
N PHE A 442 -25.56 11.42 -22.16
CA PHE A 442 -26.26 12.03 -21.02
C PHE A 442 -25.76 11.46 -19.67
N ASN A 443 -25.56 10.14 -19.60
CA ASN A 443 -25.04 9.50 -18.40
C ASN A 443 -23.58 9.89 -18.13
N VAL A 444 -22.79 10.11 -19.19
CA VAL A 444 -21.41 10.59 -19.08
C VAL A 444 -21.37 11.96 -18.39
N ILE A 445 -22.25 12.89 -18.78
CA ILE A 445 -22.32 14.22 -18.17
C ILE A 445 -22.70 14.12 -16.68
N ASN A 446 -23.69 13.29 -16.35
CA ASN A 446 -24.09 13.06 -14.95
C ASN A 446 -22.96 12.47 -14.10
N ASP A 447 -22.25 11.48 -14.62
CA ASP A 447 -21.13 10.86 -13.89
C ASP A 447 -19.92 11.79 -13.77
N CYS A 448 -19.60 12.56 -14.81
CA CYS A 448 -18.52 13.53 -14.75
C CYS A 448 -18.86 14.70 -13.82
N THR A 449 -20.11 15.17 -13.80
CA THR A 449 -20.53 16.21 -12.83
C THR A 449 -20.47 15.68 -11.39
N ALA A 450 -20.85 14.42 -11.15
CA ALA A 450 -20.65 13.77 -9.85
C ALA A 450 -19.16 13.65 -9.50
N ALA A 451 -18.31 13.23 -10.43
CA ALA A 451 -16.87 13.12 -10.23
C ALA A 451 -16.22 14.45 -9.84
N ILE A 452 -16.61 15.55 -10.48
CA ILE A 452 -16.10 16.91 -10.20
C ILE A 452 -16.59 17.42 -8.84
N ARG A 453 -17.81 17.05 -8.41
CA ARG A 453 -18.30 17.38 -7.06
C ARG A 453 -17.47 16.69 -5.97
N MET A 454 -17.00 15.46 -6.23
CA MET A 454 -16.17 14.71 -5.30
C MET A 454 -14.72 15.18 -5.31
N ASP A 455 -14.15 15.39 -6.50
CA ASP A 455 -12.80 15.91 -6.68
C ASP A 455 -12.79 16.98 -7.76
N SER A 456 -12.68 18.23 -7.32
CA SER A 456 -12.61 19.40 -8.19
C SER A 456 -11.34 19.44 -9.05
N GLY A 457 -10.29 18.71 -8.66
CA GLY A 457 -9.03 18.60 -9.40
C GLY A 457 -9.01 17.47 -10.42
N CYS A 458 -10.10 16.73 -10.62
CA CYS A 458 -10.13 15.58 -11.51
C CYS A 458 -10.15 15.98 -13.01
N VAL A 459 -8.96 16.11 -13.59
CA VAL A 459 -8.75 16.49 -15.00
C VAL A 459 -9.49 15.55 -15.97
N LYS A 460 -9.47 14.24 -15.69
CA LYS A 460 -10.14 13.22 -16.53
C LYS A 460 -11.64 13.45 -16.65
N ALA A 461 -12.31 13.89 -15.58
CA ALA A 461 -13.74 14.17 -15.60
C ALA A 461 -14.08 15.34 -16.54
N PHE A 462 -13.28 16.41 -16.54
CA PHE A 462 -13.47 17.53 -17.46
C PHE A 462 -13.29 17.13 -18.92
N VAL A 463 -12.26 16.31 -19.22
CA VAL A 463 -12.00 15.83 -20.59
C VAL A 463 -13.13 14.95 -21.10
N LEU A 464 -13.58 13.97 -20.30
CA LEU A 464 -14.68 13.07 -20.68
C LEU A 464 -16.00 13.83 -20.87
N ARG A 465 -16.27 14.84 -20.01
CA ARG A 465 -17.47 15.68 -20.14
C ARG A 465 -17.42 16.58 -21.37
N ALA A 466 -16.27 17.17 -21.67
CA ALA A 466 -16.08 17.97 -22.88
C ALA A 466 -16.29 17.14 -24.16
N GLU A 467 -15.85 15.89 -24.17
CA GLU A 467 -16.09 14.98 -25.30
C GLU A 467 -17.57 14.61 -25.43
N ALA A 468 -18.28 14.38 -24.32
CA ALA A 468 -19.72 14.15 -24.34
C ALA A 468 -20.50 15.37 -24.87
N TYR A 469 -20.18 16.57 -24.40
CA TYR A 469 -20.77 17.81 -24.90
C TYR A 469 -20.50 18.04 -26.40
N ARG A 470 -19.27 17.73 -26.85
CA ARG A 470 -18.92 17.78 -28.28
C ARG A 470 -19.79 16.84 -29.11
N CYS A 471 -20.04 15.62 -28.63
CA CYS A 471 -20.93 14.67 -29.31
C CYS A 471 -22.41 15.09 -29.29
N MET A 472 -22.80 15.96 -28.35
CA MET A 472 -24.14 16.56 -28.26
C MET A 472 -24.26 17.92 -28.97
N ASN A 473 -23.24 18.36 -29.72
CA ASN A 473 -23.16 19.68 -30.37
C ASN A 473 -23.18 20.89 -29.41
N GLN A 474 -22.88 20.69 -28.13
CA GLN A 474 -22.71 21.73 -27.12
C GLN A 474 -21.24 22.20 -27.11
N CYS A 475 -20.84 22.94 -28.15
CA CYS A 475 -19.44 23.32 -28.37
C CYS A 475 -18.91 24.32 -27.34
N ALA A 476 -19.75 25.21 -26.81
CA ALA A 476 -19.33 26.24 -25.85
C ALA A 476 -18.97 25.64 -24.48
N GLU A 477 -19.80 24.74 -23.98
CA GLU A 477 -19.58 24.01 -22.73
C GLU A 477 -18.39 23.07 -22.83
N ALA A 478 -18.22 22.42 -23.99
CA ALA A 478 -17.04 21.61 -24.27
C ALA A 478 -15.75 22.44 -24.22
N ALA A 479 -15.74 23.62 -24.83
CA ALA A 479 -14.60 24.54 -24.79
C ALA A 479 -14.24 24.97 -23.36
N ALA A 480 -15.26 25.34 -22.56
CA ALA A 480 -15.07 25.74 -21.17
C ALA A 480 -14.43 24.64 -20.31
N ASP A 481 -14.83 23.38 -20.51
CA ASP A 481 -14.28 22.24 -19.77
C ASP A 481 -12.86 21.88 -20.22
N ARG A 482 -12.54 21.98 -21.52
CA ARG A 482 -11.17 21.81 -22.01
C ARG A 482 -10.23 22.86 -21.43
N LEU A 483 -10.65 24.12 -21.42
CA LEU A 483 -9.87 25.21 -20.83
C LEU A 483 -9.60 24.96 -19.33
N LYS A 484 -10.59 24.48 -18.57
CA LYS A 484 -10.39 24.10 -17.17
C LYS A 484 -9.42 22.92 -17.03
N ALA A 485 -9.55 21.90 -17.87
CA ALA A 485 -8.65 20.75 -17.87
C ALA A 485 -7.18 21.18 -18.11
N VAL A 486 -6.94 22.09 -19.07
CA VAL A 486 -5.60 22.62 -19.37
C VAL A 486 -5.08 23.54 -18.27
N LYS A 487 -5.94 24.31 -17.61
CA LYS A 487 -5.54 25.10 -16.42
C LYS A 487 -5.07 24.21 -15.26
N LEU A 488 -5.67 23.04 -15.09
CA LEU A 488 -5.27 22.07 -14.06
C LEU A 488 -4.03 21.27 -14.47
N ASP A 489 -3.94 20.88 -15.74
CA ASP A 489 -2.80 20.18 -16.30
C ASP A 489 -2.36 20.82 -17.64
N PRO A 490 -1.33 21.70 -17.60
CA PRO A 490 -0.81 22.36 -18.78
C PRO A 490 -0.24 21.40 -19.84
N SER A 491 0.01 20.13 -19.52
CA SER A 491 0.47 19.16 -20.53
C SER A 491 -0.62 18.82 -21.56
N LEU A 492 -1.88 19.09 -21.24
CA LEU A 492 -3.03 18.77 -22.07
C LEU A 492 -3.42 19.87 -23.08
N CYS A 493 -2.56 20.86 -23.32
CA CYS A 493 -2.82 21.95 -24.26
C CYS A 493 -3.31 21.48 -25.65
N HIS A 494 -2.87 20.30 -26.11
CA HIS A 494 -3.28 19.70 -27.38
C HIS A 494 -4.78 19.36 -27.48
N ILE A 495 -5.52 19.34 -26.36
CA ILE A 495 -6.96 19.08 -26.35
C ILE A 495 -7.75 20.31 -26.83
N LEU A 496 -7.17 21.51 -26.70
CA LEU A 496 -7.79 22.76 -27.15
C LEU A 496 -7.94 22.78 -28.67
N ARG A 497 -8.95 23.51 -29.15
CA ARG A 497 -9.19 23.68 -30.59
C ARG A 497 -9.35 25.16 -30.94
N GLY A 498 -8.57 25.63 -31.92
CA GLY A 498 -8.72 26.94 -32.55
C GLY A 498 -8.73 28.09 -31.54
N ASP A 499 -9.85 28.80 -31.46
CA ASP A 499 -10.05 30.02 -30.67
C ASP A 499 -9.87 29.81 -29.15
N GLU A 500 -9.97 28.57 -28.66
CA GLU A 500 -9.74 28.23 -27.25
C GLU A 500 -8.31 28.58 -26.80
N GLU A 501 -7.32 28.49 -27.69
CA GLU A 501 -5.91 28.81 -27.38
C GLU A 501 -5.69 30.30 -27.09
N GLN A 502 -6.53 31.18 -27.65
CA GLN A 502 -6.43 32.63 -27.47
C GLN A 502 -6.75 33.04 -26.03
N PHE A 503 -7.65 32.33 -25.34
CA PHE A 503 -8.01 32.60 -23.95
C PHE A 503 -6.91 32.23 -22.94
N LEU A 504 -5.86 31.52 -23.38
CA LEU A 504 -4.65 31.29 -22.59
C LEU A 504 -3.57 32.35 -22.82
N ARG A 505 -3.60 33.07 -23.95
CA ARG A 505 -2.63 34.11 -24.30
C ARG A 505 -3.20 35.50 -24.00
N GLN A 506 -2.83 36.08 -22.85
CA GLN A 506 -2.40 37.48 -22.64
C GLN A 506 -1.83 37.60 -21.20
N PRO A 507 -0.75 38.37 -20.93
CA PRO A 507 -0.44 39.69 -21.48
C PRO A 507 0.59 39.70 -22.63
N GLU A 508 0.58 40.80 -23.36
CA GLU A 508 1.00 41.02 -24.75
C GLU A 508 2.50 40.81 -25.10
N SER A 509 2.76 40.36 -26.33
CA SER A 509 3.56 41.09 -27.33
C SER A 509 3.27 40.54 -28.75
N PRO A 510 3.38 41.36 -29.83
CA PRO A 510 2.72 41.06 -31.11
C PRO A 510 3.62 40.43 -32.19
N SER A 511 2.94 39.77 -33.15
CA SER A 511 3.40 39.29 -34.47
C SER A 511 4.32 38.06 -34.46
N SER A 512 4.23 37.08 -35.36
CA SER A 512 3.77 37.09 -36.75
C SER A 512 3.21 35.74 -37.20
N PHE A 513 2.35 35.80 -38.23
CA PHE A 513 1.85 34.72 -39.07
C PHE A 513 2.90 33.66 -39.45
N HIS A 514 2.51 32.39 -39.49
CA HIS A 514 2.76 31.49 -40.62
C HIS A 514 1.84 30.26 -40.57
N ASP A 515 1.01 30.12 -41.60
CA ASP A 515 0.18 28.95 -41.90
C ASP A 515 1.01 27.69 -42.15
N LYS A 516 0.55 26.55 -41.61
CA LYS A 516 0.95 25.21 -42.09
C LYS A 516 -0.27 24.29 -42.23
N PRO A 517 -0.35 23.45 -43.27
CA PRO A 517 -1.53 22.66 -43.59
C PRO A 517 -1.69 21.46 -42.65
N MET A 518 -2.96 21.10 -42.38
CA MET A 518 -3.33 20.02 -41.46
C MET A 518 -2.87 18.63 -41.93
N PRO A 519 -2.42 17.73 -41.02
CA PRO A 519 -2.30 16.31 -41.32
C PRO A 519 -3.66 15.60 -41.21
N LYS A 520 -3.84 14.58 -42.05
CA LYS A 520 -5.06 13.76 -42.17
C LYS A 520 -5.40 13.00 -40.87
N LYS A 521 -6.70 12.80 -40.63
CA LYS A 521 -7.32 12.14 -39.47
C LYS A 521 -6.66 10.80 -39.11
N HIS A 522 -5.93 10.78 -38.01
CA HIS A 522 -5.62 9.57 -37.24
C HIS A 522 -6.20 9.75 -35.84
N ARG A 523 -7.09 8.86 -35.37
CA ARG A 523 -7.53 8.89 -33.96
C ARG A 523 -6.36 8.40 -33.09
N PRO A 524 -5.81 9.22 -32.18
CA PRO A 524 -4.74 8.76 -31.29
C PRO A 524 -5.35 8.00 -30.10
N LYS A 525 -4.84 6.79 -29.82
CA LYS A 525 -5.11 6.04 -28.59
C LYS A 525 -4.31 6.67 -27.43
N TRP A 526 -4.82 7.73 -26.82
CA TRP A 526 -4.09 8.52 -25.79
C TRP A 526 -4.09 7.91 -24.37
N TYR A 527 -4.30 6.59 -24.26
CA TYR A 527 -4.32 5.89 -22.96
C TYR A 527 -2.92 5.65 -22.36
N ASP A 528 -1.85 5.72 -23.17
CA ASP A 528 -0.49 5.38 -22.73
C ASP A 528 0.17 6.45 -21.84
N ALA A 529 -0.36 7.67 -21.79
CA ALA A 529 0.19 8.75 -20.94
C ALA A 529 -0.09 8.55 -19.44
N PHE A 530 -1.07 7.70 -19.09
CA PHE A 530 -1.49 7.46 -17.70
C PHE A 530 -1.13 6.06 -17.19
N ALA A 531 -0.45 5.24 -18.01
CA ALA A 531 0.20 4.02 -17.53
C ALA A 531 1.43 4.41 -16.70
N THR A 532 1.49 3.94 -15.46
CA THR A 532 2.65 4.10 -14.58
C THR A 532 3.92 3.66 -15.33
N LYS A 533 4.87 4.58 -15.53
CA LYS A 533 6.21 4.27 -16.04
C LYS A 533 6.87 3.23 -15.11
N SER A 534 6.82 1.96 -15.50
CA SER A 534 7.80 0.96 -15.05
C SER A 534 8.87 0.87 -16.14
N GLU A 535 10.09 1.18 -15.74
CA GLU A 535 11.31 1.23 -16.55
C GLU A 535 11.53 -0.03 -17.41
N ILE A 536 11.81 0.16 -18.71
CA ILE A 536 12.87 -0.46 -19.54
C ILE A 536 12.81 0.27 -20.89
N PRO A 537 13.90 0.90 -21.38
CA PRO A 537 13.91 1.56 -22.69
C PRO A 537 14.14 0.52 -23.81
N PRO A 538 13.36 0.51 -24.90
CA PRO A 538 13.77 -0.18 -26.11
C PRO A 538 14.82 0.64 -26.88
N LYS A 539 15.82 -0.06 -27.42
CA LYS A 539 16.97 0.50 -28.16
C LYS A 539 16.54 1.38 -29.36
N PRO A 540 17.35 2.40 -29.73
CA PRO A 540 16.98 3.40 -30.72
C PRO A 540 17.02 2.83 -32.15
N LYS A 541 15.97 3.11 -32.93
CA LYS A 541 16.04 3.02 -34.40
C LYS A 541 16.56 4.35 -34.93
N ALA A 542 17.65 4.27 -35.69
CA ALA A 542 18.28 5.40 -36.35
C ALA A 542 17.37 6.01 -37.42
N THR A 543 17.37 7.34 -37.45
CA THR A 543 16.74 8.23 -38.41
C THR A 543 17.68 8.54 -39.58
N THR A 544 17.15 8.62 -40.80
CA THR A 544 17.47 9.60 -41.86
C THR A 544 16.43 9.41 -42.98
N LYS A 545 15.51 10.35 -43.24
CA LYS A 545 15.61 11.64 -43.96
C LYS A 545 15.73 11.54 -45.49
N ASP A 546 14.80 12.29 -46.09
CA ASP A 546 14.82 13.01 -47.35
C ASP A 546 14.39 12.31 -48.66
N ALA A 547 13.91 13.18 -49.55
CA ALA A 547 12.82 12.99 -50.47
C ALA A 547 13.26 12.95 -51.94
N SER A 548 12.34 12.43 -52.76
CA SER A 548 12.14 12.68 -54.20
C SER A 548 13.30 12.44 -55.18
N SER A 549 13.14 11.41 -56.01
CA SER A 549 13.19 11.56 -57.46
C SER A 549 12.46 10.41 -58.14
N ASP A 550 11.73 10.76 -59.19
CA ASP A 550 10.95 9.89 -60.05
C ASP A 550 11.77 8.80 -60.76
N ALA A 551 11.00 7.85 -61.30
CA ALA A 551 11.30 6.99 -62.45
C ALA A 551 12.24 5.77 -62.27
N GLU A 552 11.59 4.62 -62.50
CA GLU A 552 12.11 3.44 -63.22
C GLU A 552 13.05 2.44 -62.52
N HIS A 553 12.65 1.18 -62.67
CA HIS A 553 13.32 -0.10 -62.36
C HIS A 553 13.49 -0.47 -60.87
N ALA A 554 12.55 -1.24 -60.30
CA ALA A 554 12.47 -2.70 -60.40
C ALA A 554 13.75 -3.45 -59.95
N SER A 555 13.72 -4.06 -58.75
CA SER A 555 13.67 -5.52 -58.62
C SER A 555 13.88 -6.05 -57.18
N LYS A 556 13.03 -7.03 -56.83
CA LYS A 556 13.25 -8.22 -55.98
C LYS A 556 13.25 -8.09 -54.44
N LEU A 557 12.04 -8.23 -53.88
CA LEU A 557 11.76 -9.20 -52.81
C LEU A 557 10.45 -9.91 -53.21
N GLU A 558 10.52 -11.22 -53.37
CA GLU A 558 9.54 -12.08 -54.05
C GLU A 558 8.17 -12.08 -53.36
N ALA A 559 7.14 -11.58 -54.06
CA ALA A 559 5.75 -11.79 -53.69
C ALA A 559 5.41 -13.27 -53.95
N LYS A 560 5.20 -14.04 -52.89
CA LYS A 560 4.69 -15.41 -52.99
C LYS A 560 3.30 -15.35 -53.65
N THR A 561 3.19 -15.82 -54.88
CA THR A 561 1.91 -15.97 -55.59
C THR A 561 0.98 -16.84 -54.78
N THR A 562 -0.18 -16.31 -54.38
CA THR A 562 -1.17 -17.10 -53.64
C THR A 562 -1.98 -17.98 -54.61
N LEU A 563 -2.60 -19.04 -54.10
CA LEU A 563 -3.47 -19.91 -54.91
C LEU A 563 -4.71 -19.17 -55.42
N TYR A 564 -5.13 -18.10 -54.72
CA TYR A 564 -6.19 -17.21 -55.15
C TYR A 564 -5.77 -16.36 -56.36
N ASP A 565 -4.52 -15.90 -56.40
CA ASP A 565 -3.97 -15.15 -57.54
C ASP A 565 -3.88 -16.02 -58.80
N VAL A 566 -3.58 -17.32 -58.65
CA VAL A 566 -3.53 -18.29 -59.77
C VAL A 566 -4.91 -18.48 -60.42
N LEU A 567 -5.98 -18.40 -59.64
CA LEU A 567 -7.36 -18.48 -60.14
C LEU A 567 -7.97 -17.11 -60.46
N GLU A 568 -7.21 -16.02 -60.30
CA GLU A 568 -7.66 -14.65 -60.54
C GLU A 568 -8.89 -14.27 -59.68
N LEU A 569 -8.93 -14.75 -58.43
CA LEU A 569 -10.02 -14.53 -57.49
C LEU A 569 -9.57 -13.76 -56.23
N PRO A 570 -10.45 -12.97 -55.60
CA PRO A 570 -10.15 -12.35 -54.33
C PRO A 570 -10.08 -13.38 -53.19
N HIS A 571 -9.25 -13.07 -52.19
CA HIS A 571 -9.08 -13.83 -50.96
C HIS A 571 -10.44 -14.05 -50.26
N GLY A 572 -10.78 -15.30 -49.93
CA GLY A 572 -12.04 -15.65 -49.27
C GLY A 572 -13.25 -15.90 -50.19
N SER A 573 -13.05 -15.94 -51.53
CA SER A 573 -14.11 -16.28 -52.51
C SER A 573 -14.80 -17.61 -52.19
N SER A 574 -16.09 -17.74 -52.49
CA SER A 574 -16.88 -18.95 -52.23
C SER A 574 -16.45 -20.15 -53.09
N ILE A 575 -16.72 -21.39 -52.64
CA ILE A 575 -16.37 -22.61 -53.39
C ILE A 575 -17.09 -22.66 -54.75
N SER A 576 -18.31 -22.12 -54.83
CA SER A 576 -19.05 -21.97 -56.08
C SER A 576 -18.35 -21.05 -57.09
N GLU A 577 -17.77 -19.94 -56.63
CA GLU A 577 -17.03 -19.00 -57.48
C GLU A 577 -15.71 -19.61 -57.95
N VAL A 578 -15.00 -20.32 -57.07
CA VAL A 578 -13.78 -21.08 -57.40
C VAL A 578 -14.04 -22.09 -58.52
N ARG A 579 -15.12 -22.89 -58.42
CA ARG A 579 -15.50 -23.87 -59.46
C ARG A 579 -15.88 -23.22 -60.78
N ALA A 580 -16.62 -22.10 -60.73
CA ALA A 580 -17.03 -21.37 -61.92
C ALA A 580 -15.83 -20.78 -62.68
N GLN A 581 -14.86 -20.22 -61.94
CA GLN A 581 -13.67 -19.62 -62.53
C GLN A 581 -12.69 -20.67 -63.05
N PHE A 582 -12.54 -21.79 -62.34
CA PHE A 582 -11.77 -22.94 -62.82
C PHE A 582 -12.29 -23.45 -64.17
N LYS A 583 -13.62 -23.58 -64.33
CA LYS A 583 -14.22 -24.00 -65.61
C LYS A 583 -13.90 -23.04 -66.76
N LYS A 584 -13.87 -21.72 -66.49
CA LYS A 584 -13.50 -20.72 -67.49
C LYS A 584 -12.02 -20.82 -67.87
N LEU A 585 -11.13 -20.91 -66.88
CA LEU A 585 -9.68 -20.96 -67.11
C LEU A 585 -9.23 -22.26 -67.77
N THR A 586 -9.82 -23.40 -67.42
CA THR A 586 -9.54 -24.68 -68.08
C THR A 586 -9.95 -24.71 -69.53
N LEU A 587 -11.07 -24.08 -69.92
CA LEU A 587 -11.48 -23.93 -71.32
C LEU A 587 -10.55 -23.00 -72.13
N MET A 588 -9.87 -22.08 -71.47
CA MET A 588 -8.92 -21.14 -72.07
C MET A 588 -7.54 -21.78 -72.29
N TYR A 589 -7.04 -22.52 -71.31
CA TYR A 589 -5.69 -23.08 -71.30
C TYR A 589 -5.65 -24.60 -71.55
N HIS A 590 -6.70 -25.17 -72.16
CA HIS A 590 -6.74 -26.61 -72.48
C HIS A 590 -5.73 -26.96 -73.59
N PRO A 591 -4.97 -28.07 -73.47
CA PRO A 591 -3.97 -28.47 -74.46
C PRO A 591 -4.54 -28.67 -75.88
N ASP A 592 -5.76 -29.20 -76.03
CA ASP A 592 -6.39 -29.42 -77.35
C ASP A 592 -6.65 -28.14 -78.15
N ARG A 593 -6.69 -26.97 -77.50
CA ARG A 593 -6.93 -25.70 -78.19
C ARG A 593 -5.64 -25.07 -78.75
N LEU A 594 -4.48 -25.65 -78.43
CA LEU A 594 -3.14 -25.09 -78.68
C LEU A 594 -2.32 -25.91 -79.70
N VAL A 595 -3.00 -26.69 -80.54
CA VAL A 595 -2.37 -27.58 -81.54
C VAL A 595 -1.68 -26.80 -82.67
N ASN A 596 -2.14 -25.57 -82.97
CA ASN A 596 -1.64 -24.74 -84.07
C ASN A 596 -0.79 -23.53 -83.64
N GLU A 597 -0.42 -23.44 -82.35
CA GLU A 597 0.33 -22.31 -81.79
C GLU A 597 1.81 -22.65 -81.53
N ASP A 598 2.62 -21.59 -81.38
CA ASP A 598 4.05 -21.66 -81.09
C ASP A 598 4.37 -22.55 -79.88
N GLU A 599 5.47 -23.32 -79.95
CA GLU A 599 5.91 -24.23 -78.87
C GLU A 599 6.02 -23.54 -77.50
N GLU A 600 6.48 -22.29 -77.47
CA GLU A 600 6.63 -21.52 -76.23
C GLU A 600 5.28 -21.18 -75.58
N LYS A 601 4.28 -20.80 -76.38
CA LYS A 601 2.92 -20.52 -75.87
C LYS A 601 2.24 -21.78 -75.38
N ARG A 602 2.49 -22.90 -76.06
CA ARG A 602 2.00 -24.22 -75.64
C ARG A 602 2.58 -24.63 -74.29
N GLN A 603 3.88 -24.45 -74.10
CA GLN A 603 4.54 -24.72 -72.83
C GLN A 603 4.03 -23.81 -71.70
N ALA A 604 3.92 -22.50 -71.94
CA ALA A 604 3.40 -21.56 -70.95
C ALA A 604 1.93 -21.85 -70.56
N ALA A 605 1.09 -22.23 -71.53
CA ALA A 605 -0.29 -22.61 -71.26
C ALA A 605 -0.40 -23.94 -70.51
N LEU A 606 0.45 -24.93 -70.81
CA LEU A 606 0.55 -26.18 -70.05
C LEU A 606 0.98 -25.95 -68.60
N GLU A 607 1.95 -25.06 -68.37
CA GLU A 607 2.39 -24.68 -67.03
C GLU A 607 1.28 -23.97 -66.26
N ARG A 608 0.58 -23.02 -66.90
CA ARG A 608 -0.55 -22.31 -66.28
C ARG A 608 -1.71 -23.27 -65.99
N PHE A 609 -1.98 -24.22 -66.87
CA PHE A 609 -2.98 -25.28 -66.66
C PHE A 609 -2.64 -26.17 -65.46
N LYS A 610 -1.36 -26.54 -65.27
CA LYS A 610 -0.90 -27.28 -64.08
C LYS A 610 -1.15 -26.49 -62.79
N LEU A 611 -0.82 -25.20 -62.77
CA LEU A 611 -1.02 -24.34 -61.61
C LEU A 611 -2.52 -24.15 -61.27
N ILE A 612 -3.37 -23.97 -62.29
CA ILE A 612 -4.82 -23.87 -62.14
C ILE A 612 -5.41 -25.14 -61.51
N ASN A 613 -4.95 -26.32 -61.94
CA ASN A 613 -5.39 -27.60 -61.37
C ASN A 613 -4.93 -27.78 -59.91
N GLN A 614 -3.70 -27.38 -59.59
CA GLN A 614 -3.19 -27.41 -58.22
C GLN A 614 -4.01 -26.48 -57.31
N ALA A 615 -4.24 -25.24 -57.72
CA ALA A 615 -5.05 -24.28 -56.97
C ALA A 615 -6.50 -24.79 -56.76
N HIS A 616 -7.12 -25.36 -57.80
CA HIS A 616 -8.47 -25.91 -57.69
C HIS A 616 -8.54 -27.12 -56.73
N SER A 617 -7.54 -28.00 -56.72
CA SER A 617 -7.53 -29.17 -55.81
C SER A 617 -7.54 -28.78 -54.34
N VAL A 618 -6.85 -27.68 -53.98
CA VAL A 618 -6.76 -27.20 -52.58
C VAL A 618 -7.97 -26.35 -52.21
N LEU A 619 -8.45 -25.49 -53.11
CA LEU A 619 -9.51 -24.52 -52.83
C LEU A 619 -10.95 -25.08 -52.98
N THR A 620 -11.10 -26.28 -53.53
CA THR A 620 -12.41 -26.94 -53.70
C THR A 620 -12.82 -27.78 -52.49
N ASP A 621 -11.84 -28.33 -51.77
CA ASP A 621 -12.09 -29.05 -50.51
C ASP A 621 -12.31 -28.03 -49.39
N THR A 622 -13.43 -28.17 -48.66
CA THR A 622 -13.81 -27.26 -47.57
C THR A 622 -12.76 -27.22 -46.46
N HIS A 623 -12.12 -28.35 -46.17
CA HIS A 623 -11.18 -28.47 -45.06
C HIS A 623 -9.79 -27.93 -45.42
N GLU A 624 -9.28 -28.26 -46.61
CA GLU A 624 -7.98 -27.79 -47.08
C GLU A 624 -7.99 -26.30 -47.41
N LYS A 625 -9.11 -25.77 -47.93
CA LYS A 625 -9.32 -24.34 -48.09
C LYS A 625 -9.27 -23.61 -46.75
N CYS A 626 -9.93 -24.12 -45.71
CA CYS A 626 -9.92 -23.50 -44.39
C CYS A 626 -8.50 -23.44 -43.80
N LYS A 627 -7.72 -24.52 -43.93
CA LYS A 627 -6.31 -24.54 -43.53
C LYS A 627 -5.47 -23.51 -44.31
N TYR A 628 -5.70 -23.40 -45.62
CA TYR A 628 -5.00 -22.46 -46.47
C TYR A 628 -5.36 -21.01 -46.13
N ASP A 629 -6.64 -20.71 -45.93
CA ASP A 629 -7.14 -19.39 -45.50
C ASP A 629 -6.57 -18.99 -44.13
N LEU A 630 -6.48 -19.94 -43.18
CA LEU A 630 -5.80 -19.73 -41.88
C LEU A 630 -4.31 -19.44 -42.05
N SER A 631 -3.62 -20.09 -42.99
CA SER A 631 -2.21 -19.83 -43.29
C SER A 631 -1.94 -18.44 -43.87
N LEU A 632 -2.96 -17.84 -44.50
CA LEU A 632 -2.95 -16.47 -45.03
C LEU A 632 -3.48 -15.43 -44.01
N GLY A 633 -3.87 -15.86 -42.81
CA GLY A 633 -4.38 -14.98 -41.75
C GLY A 633 -5.82 -14.50 -41.95
N LEU A 634 -6.60 -15.17 -42.80
CA LEU A 634 -8.01 -14.86 -43.06
C LEU A 634 -8.89 -15.61 -42.05
N ASN A 635 -9.51 -14.88 -41.12
CA ASN A 635 -10.47 -15.45 -40.17
C ASN A 635 -11.81 -15.70 -40.87
N VAL A 636 -12.11 -16.97 -41.19
CA VAL A 636 -13.41 -17.37 -41.69
C VAL A 636 -14.41 -17.42 -40.53
N SER A 637 -15.20 -16.36 -40.37
CA SER A 637 -16.42 -16.39 -39.57
C SER A 637 -17.42 -17.32 -40.25
N SER A 638 -17.56 -18.55 -39.77
CA SER A 638 -18.66 -19.44 -40.17
C SER A 638 -19.99 -18.81 -39.78
N ARG A 639 -20.70 -18.22 -40.75
CA ARG A 639 -22.15 -18.06 -40.67
C ARG A 639 -22.76 -19.44 -40.93
N VAL A 640 -23.21 -20.07 -39.85
CA VAL A 640 -24.34 -21.01 -39.84
C VAL A 640 -25.30 -20.51 -38.78
#